data_AF-A0A9D4U363-F1
#
_entry.id   AF-A0A9D4U363-F1
#
_cell.length_a   1.000
_cell.length_b   1.000
_cell.length_c   1.000
_cell.angle_alpha   90.00
_cell.angle_beta   90.00
_cell.angle_gamma   90.00
#
_symmetry.space_group_name_H-M   'P 1'
#
loop_
_entity.id
_entity.type
_entity.pdbx_description
1 polymer ?
#
loop_
_entity_poly.entity_id
_entity_poly.type
_entity_poly.pdbx_seq_one_letter_code
_entity_poly.pdbx_strand_id
1 'polypeptide(L)'
;MRFRARNYEEEEAAVCLPRQPAQHHPLGSTVPPQLSQLQYLPLQVSTAVQHFDEVPVDPLRAISAQDSLLCVPGITVQERSCPQSVLNGTLDELAETAAKDWENHRASILRRFSSNGTIKVSAPLDILSKQLKGRGKFSASAHLQELDEMRGGANDDAEIISQEEYVFRLRELNDNIADAWKNNERVATLRLAVKVAKLLSDTSTPRFYPTLFILATDILETIGNLVWRRIKGKAELDDDGKLIKPLPENFTADDIRQEAKDTCSNWFYKIGSIHELLPRIYLEITILRCLHFLQKDPPIQEFQRLNMMIRGLGDPLASAYARLYLARKGQSIFPRETGYLIVGLDDYLLLYRRVLSGEFEKTIAKIGIDKKSYVSLVEPIFDLYLQYICAFTNKEELLFIMRTFCEQQSGSNVKEFVPVSVLMHYLLRQLPAAVVSTKALDLSRILKKSVDISKPQYLNYRLLGRKLCECHPPAELHLPVLNDVWKEVSKFTDLVEYLTLADVFVEYILQCSSDNEMHALLKDIVKHLKKATPSEEALKILESIVVKVMGNASDLKGFLNMPFFTYLLDKLHGETKKSVQKQILLFISRQNQYLGDPIERDFVFNLSKSLYKSLDSLSSEDEQRQFARLISRFVQLVDFKEDVEQHLLFLVDCRGTFTTMDPVKEAVVHISNRLAVIALRVAKGKLNQHAVDFVKSCVTFNEITIPSLENVLKRILLYIASAEVALINGLISHSESLLKSLLACLQDLGHMHDARNEKFAVELLGCIQKLCSLLLLVPGQPDLGAFYLFRGLVDIIDNELRLKEPLKIEMFLGVILACNALSQDSLPYHVDSLEMISNDELFSGEPWYAEQLAQLTDMVVERIKKASIAGNEAVMACQIFAIAFECDVGDDIHEHYSTLARAAIPLLPKNSRILKFID
;
A
#
# COMPACT_ATOMS: atom_id res chain seq x y z
N MET A 1 -43.91 51.30 19.11
CA MET A 1 -42.52 50.75 19.37
C MET A 1 -41.47 51.60 18.63
N ARG A 2 -40.57 52.32 19.51
CA ARG A 2 -39.59 53.19 18.81
C ARG A 2 -38.21 52.54 18.84
N PHE A 3 -37.55 52.45 17.55
CA PHE A 3 -36.21 51.84 17.46
C PHE A 3 -35.15 52.80 18.04
N ARG A 4 -34.16 52.21 18.67
CA ARG A 4 -33.01 53.00 19.15
C ARG A 4 -32.19 53.55 17.99
N ALA A 5 -31.95 54.84 18.04
CA ALA A 5 -31.17 55.46 16.94
C ALA A 5 -29.66 55.20 17.14
N ARG A 6 -29.09 54.67 16.00
CA ARG A 6 -27.63 54.41 16.09
C ARG A 6 -26.91 55.19 14.98
N ASN A 7 -25.80 55.76 15.46
CA ASN A 7 -24.92 56.37 14.43
C ASN A 7 -23.69 55.48 14.18
N TYR A 8 -23.81 54.78 13.09
CA TYR A 8 -22.80 53.74 12.82
C TYR A 8 -21.44 54.36 12.47
N GLU A 9 -21.41 55.57 11.92
CA GLU A 9 -20.14 56.26 11.60
C GLU A 9 -19.41 56.70 12.87
N GLU A 10 -20.20 57.15 13.81
CA GLU A 10 -19.62 57.58 15.11
C GLU A 10 -19.19 56.37 15.94
N GLU A 11 -19.94 55.32 15.85
CA GLU A 11 -19.60 54.07 16.57
C GLU A 11 -18.36 53.40 15.95
N GLU A 12 -18.28 53.36 14.55
CA GLU A 12 -17.06 52.90 13.86
C GLU A 12 -15.84 53.77 14.21
N ALA A 13 -16.07 55.03 14.33
CA ALA A 13 -14.96 55.96 14.66
C ALA A 13 -14.53 55.77 16.13
N ALA A 14 -15.48 55.39 17.05
CA ALA A 14 -15.24 55.22 18.51
C ALA A 14 -14.56 53.87 18.78
N VAL A 15 -14.71 52.88 17.90
CA VAL A 15 -14.17 51.51 18.09
C VAL A 15 -12.97 51.30 17.15
N CYS A 16 -12.72 52.35 16.21
CA CYS A 16 -11.59 52.24 15.24
C CYS A 16 -10.26 52.48 15.95
N LEU A 17 -9.53 51.43 16.35
CA LEU A 17 -8.13 51.56 16.82
C LEU A 17 -7.24 52.09 15.69
N PRO A 18 -6.37 53.17 15.86
CA PRO A 18 -5.48 53.64 14.78
C PRO A 18 -4.82 52.48 14.03
N ARG A 19 -5.30 52.17 12.85
CA ARG A 19 -4.64 51.10 12.05
C ARG A 19 -3.39 51.67 11.35
N GLN A 20 -2.20 51.28 11.85
CA GLN A 20 -0.93 51.55 11.14
C GLN A 20 -0.63 50.40 10.16
N PRO A 21 -0.31 50.72 8.91
CA PRO A 21 0.07 49.67 7.95
C PRO A 21 1.07 48.67 8.56
N ALA A 22 0.65 47.52 8.82
CA ALA A 22 1.59 46.48 9.30
C ALA A 22 2.78 46.34 8.34
N GLN A 23 3.99 46.79 8.71
CA GLN A 23 5.26 46.76 7.94
C GLN A 23 5.62 45.32 7.55
N HIS A 24 4.87 44.22 7.99
CA HIS A 24 5.09 42.81 7.61
C HIS A 24 3.84 41.99 7.95
N HIS A 25 3.39 41.36 6.85
CA HIS A 25 2.23 40.45 6.89
C HIS A 25 2.38 39.40 8.01
N PRO A 26 1.65 39.20 9.01
CA PRO A 26 1.70 38.34 10.20
C PRO A 26 1.79 36.86 9.82
N LEU A 27 1.91 36.54 8.50
CA LEU A 27 2.31 35.17 8.06
C LEU A 27 3.41 35.27 7.00
N GLY A 28 4.08 36.37 6.94
CA GLY A 28 5.20 36.53 5.98
C GLY A 28 6.54 36.28 6.66
N SER A 29 7.05 35.04 6.63
CA SER A 29 8.38 34.43 6.80
C SER A 29 9.45 35.49 7.10
N THR A 30 9.73 35.82 8.31
CA THR A 30 10.97 36.44 8.87
C THR A 30 12.22 35.81 8.23
N VAL A 31 12.62 36.22 7.04
CA VAL A 31 14.08 36.10 6.73
C VAL A 31 14.79 37.35 7.28
N PRO A 32 15.83 37.21 8.20
CA PRO A 32 16.59 38.37 8.69
C PRO A 32 17.30 39.12 7.56
N PRO A 33 17.46 40.57 7.74
CA PRO A 33 17.83 41.62 6.78
C PRO A 33 19.34 41.63 6.50
N GLN A 34 19.80 41.10 5.27
CA GLN A 34 21.11 41.52 4.69
C GLN A 34 20.96 42.85 3.96
N LEU A 35 21.35 44.05 4.60
CA LEU A 35 22.07 45.26 4.17
C LEU A 35 22.80 45.04 2.85
N SER A 36 22.18 45.49 1.73
CA SER A 36 22.53 46.16 0.46
C SER A 36 23.87 46.88 0.54
N GLN A 37 24.86 46.52 -0.34
CA GLN A 37 25.37 47.06 -1.62
C GLN A 37 26.81 47.57 -1.42
N LEU A 38 27.79 46.89 -2.04
CA LEU A 38 28.65 47.57 -3.05
C LEU A 38 29.69 46.57 -3.58
N GLN A 39 29.54 46.11 -4.86
CA GLN A 39 30.07 46.20 -6.25
C GLN A 39 31.59 46.06 -6.26
N TYR A 40 32.12 44.99 -6.94
CA TYR A 40 33.09 45.00 -8.06
C TYR A 40 33.57 43.58 -8.33
N LEU A 41 33.13 42.94 -9.35
CA LEU A 41 33.51 42.07 -10.48
C LEU A 41 34.96 41.58 -10.35
N PRO A 42 35.37 40.39 -11.04
CA PRO A 42 35.32 39.00 -11.53
C PRO A 42 36.67 38.29 -11.40
N LEU A 43 36.62 36.99 -10.79
CA LEU A 43 37.80 36.19 -11.21
C LEU A 43 37.54 34.71 -10.89
N GLN A 44 37.30 33.83 -11.90
CA GLN A 44 37.87 32.64 -12.56
C GLN A 44 38.18 31.54 -11.54
N VAL A 45 37.38 30.42 -11.61
CA VAL A 45 38.01 29.22 -10.99
C VAL A 45 37.90 28.06 -11.98
N SER A 46 39.06 27.78 -12.74
CA SER A 46 39.54 26.43 -13.08
C SER A 46 40.66 25.99 -12.11
N THR A 47 40.56 24.71 -11.53
CA THR A 47 41.06 23.33 -11.43
C THR A 47 42.06 23.22 -10.26
N ALA A 48 41.87 22.13 -9.35
CA ALA A 48 42.63 20.89 -9.06
C ALA A 48 42.92 20.81 -7.56
N VAL A 49 42.54 19.60 -6.93
CA VAL A 49 42.97 18.40 -6.19
C VAL A 49 44.00 18.79 -5.12
N GLN A 50 43.75 18.32 -3.80
CA GLN A 50 44.60 17.50 -2.91
C GLN A 50 44.27 17.82 -1.45
N HIS A 51 43.94 16.73 -0.63
CA HIS A 51 44.61 15.93 0.41
C HIS A 51 44.26 16.46 1.80
N PHE A 52 43.47 15.74 2.56
CA PHE A 52 43.67 15.89 4.03
C PHE A 52 43.81 14.51 4.66
N ASP A 53 45.10 14.10 5.06
CA ASP A 53 45.61 13.30 6.19
C ASP A 53 45.88 14.20 7.41
N GLU A 54 45.40 13.73 8.70
CA GLU A 54 46.04 13.12 9.88
C GLU A 54 45.53 13.80 11.15
N VAL A 55 45.13 12.91 12.26
CA VAL A 55 45.93 12.43 13.41
C VAL A 55 44.98 11.94 14.50
N PRO A 56 45.49 10.99 15.56
CA PRO A 56 46.65 10.24 16.08
C PRO A 56 46.21 9.01 16.88
N VAL A 57 46.92 7.92 16.66
CA VAL A 57 47.51 6.69 17.23
C VAL A 57 48.44 7.05 18.41
N ASP A 58 48.08 6.56 19.72
CA ASP A 58 48.67 6.09 20.98
C ASP A 58 49.75 5.00 20.71
N PRO A 59 51.03 5.18 21.16
CA PRO A 59 52.45 4.77 21.27
C PRO A 59 52.65 3.70 22.35
N LEU A 60 52.23 2.43 22.09
CA LEU A 60 52.93 1.35 22.80
C LEU A 60 52.60 0.01 22.13
N ARG A 61 53.08 -0.22 20.89
CA ARG A 61 53.53 -1.63 20.78
C ARG A 61 54.16 -1.86 19.40
N ALA A 62 55.30 -1.29 19.15
CA ALA A 62 56.42 -1.68 18.28
C ALA A 62 57.33 -2.69 19.00
N ILE A 63 57.27 -3.97 18.49
CA ILE A 63 58.58 -4.56 18.11
C ILE A 63 58.33 -5.98 17.59
N SER A 64 58.42 -6.15 16.19
CA SER A 64 59.58 -6.79 15.53
C SER A 64 59.08 -7.68 14.38
N ALA A 65 59.13 -7.14 13.16
CA ALA A 65 59.61 -7.46 11.80
C ALA A 65 60.78 -8.45 11.82
N GLN A 66 60.66 -9.56 11.13
CA GLN A 66 61.32 -9.82 9.84
C GLN A 66 61.62 -11.32 9.70
N ASP A 67 61.14 -12.00 8.57
CA ASP A 67 61.90 -12.49 7.40
C ASP A 67 61.25 -13.77 6.86
N SER A 68 60.82 -13.73 5.53
CA SER A 68 61.54 -14.36 4.40
C SER A 68 60.51 -14.89 3.38
N LEU A 69 60.38 -14.20 2.25
CA LEU A 69 60.35 -14.36 0.78
C LEU A 69 60.91 -15.72 0.36
N LEU A 70 60.04 -16.62 -0.31
CA LEU A 70 60.08 -17.14 -1.69
C LEU A 70 59.27 -18.43 -1.77
N CYS A 71 58.16 -18.51 -2.73
CA CYS A 71 58.12 -19.47 -3.86
C CYS A 71 56.67 -19.70 -4.28
N VAL A 72 56.21 -19.31 -5.48
CA VAL A 72 55.18 -20.06 -6.25
C VAL A 72 55.83 -21.28 -6.91
N PRO A 73 54.97 -22.38 -7.41
CA PRO A 73 53.64 -23.01 -7.37
C PRO A 73 53.71 -24.53 -7.49
N GLY A 74 53.02 -25.26 -6.51
CA GLY A 74 52.57 -26.64 -6.80
C GLY A 74 51.65 -27.15 -5.68
N ILE A 75 50.30 -27.20 -6.03
CA ILE A 75 49.19 -28.08 -5.60
C ILE A 75 49.66 -29.00 -4.47
N THR A 76 49.49 -28.45 -3.17
CA THR A 76 49.43 -29.40 -2.03
C THR A 76 48.40 -28.87 -1.01
N VAL A 77 47.15 -29.46 -1.06
CA VAL A 77 46.13 -29.66 0.01
C VAL A 77 46.80 -29.64 1.39
N GLN A 78 47.03 -28.33 1.95
CA GLN A 78 47.40 -28.19 3.39
C GLN A 78 46.15 -27.92 4.22
N GLU A 79 45.55 -28.99 4.96
CA GLU A 79 44.88 -29.00 6.27
C GLU A 79 45.10 -27.71 7.05
N ARG A 80 44.29 -26.65 6.72
CA ARG A 80 44.18 -25.38 7.47
C ARG A 80 43.43 -25.60 8.79
N SER A 81 44.14 -25.79 9.98
CA SER A 81 43.67 -25.46 11.35
C SER A 81 43.04 -24.06 11.41
N CYS A 82 41.70 -24.08 11.31
CA CYS A 82 40.72 -23.00 11.55
C CYS A 82 41.07 -22.21 12.83
N PRO A 83 41.37 -20.83 12.80
CA PRO A 83 41.40 -20.03 14.04
C PRO A 83 40.03 -19.98 14.72
N GLN A 84 39.77 -20.85 15.77
CA GLN A 84 38.83 -20.86 16.91
C GLN A 84 38.59 -19.45 17.47
N SER A 85 37.97 -18.55 16.72
CA SER A 85 37.45 -17.48 17.60
C SER A 85 36.19 -16.87 16.98
N VAL A 86 34.94 -17.41 17.43
CA VAL A 86 33.86 -16.72 18.18
C VAL A 86 32.51 -17.27 17.67
N LEU A 87 32.02 -18.49 18.12
CA LEU A 87 30.60 -18.92 18.24
C LEU A 87 30.00 -18.41 19.55
N ASN A 88 29.56 -17.19 19.65
CA ASN A 88 28.93 -16.73 20.90
C ASN A 88 27.54 -17.33 21.07
N GLY A 89 27.20 -18.73 20.69
CA GLY A 89 25.92 -19.32 21.13
C GLY A 89 26.07 -20.84 21.36
N THR A 90 25.49 -21.44 22.48
CA THR A 90 25.48 -22.90 22.74
C THR A 90 24.93 -23.67 21.53
N LEU A 91 25.53 -24.78 21.03
CA LEU A 91 25.06 -25.69 19.98
C LEU A 91 23.52 -25.80 20.00
N ASP A 92 22.92 -25.72 21.16
CA ASP A 92 21.45 -25.79 21.28
C ASP A 92 20.80 -24.50 20.77
N GLU A 93 21.49 -23.38 20.98
CA GLU A 93 20.96 -22.10 20.47
C GLU A 93 21.08 -22.03 18.94
N LEU A 94 22.12 -22.51 18.37
CA LEU A 94 22.30 -22.56 16.90
C LEU A 94 21.28 -23.52 16.27
N ALA A 95 21.01 -24.61 16.98
CA ALA A 95 20.00 -25.57 16.47
C ALA A 95 18.60 -24.96 16.53
N GLU A 96 18.37 -24.12 17.55
CA GLU A 96 17.03 -23.50 17.66
C GLU A 96 16.83 -22.43 16.58
N THR A 97 17.80 -21.64 16.32
CA THR A 97 17.72 -20.64 15.23
C THR A 97 17.58 -21.33 13.86
N ALA A 98 18.32 -22.37 13.67
CA ALA A 98 18.22 -23.12 12.40
C ALA A 98 16.83 -23.77 12.26
N ALA A 99 16.28 -24.16 13.38
CA ALA A 99 14.93 -24.77 13.37
C ALA A 99 13.88 -23.73 12.99
N LYS A 100 14.10 -22.55 13.50
CA LYS A 100 13.14 -21.49 13.13
C LYS A 100 13.21 -21.17 11.64
N ASP A 101 14.43 -21.09 11.13
CA ASP A 101 14.62 -20.81 9.70
C ASP A 101 14.03 -21.94 8.84
N TRP A 102 14.06 -23.16 9.25
CA TRP A 102 13.55 -24.32 8.50
C TRP A 102 12.02 -24.33 8.51
N GLU A 103 11.41 -23.80 9.57
CA GLU A 103 9.94 -23.82 9.64
C GLU A 103 9.30 -23.04 8.47
N ASN A 104 10.02 -21.96 8.09
CA ASN A 104 9.48 -21.23 6.92
C ASN A 104 9.58 -22.06 5.63
N HIS A 105 10.69 -22.77 5.47
CA HIS A 105 10.85 -23.62 4.28
C HIS A 105 9.89 -24.82 4.32
N ARG A 106 9.73 -25.26 5.51
CA ARG A 106 8.80 -26.39 5.68
C ARG A 106 7.38 -25.97 5.29
N ALA A 107 6.93 -24.84 5.81
CA ALA A 107 5.57 -24.36 5.50
C ALA A 107 5.40 -24.10 3.99
N SER A 108 6.48 -23.57 3.38
CA SER A 108 6.40 -23.29 1.93
C SER A 108 6.28 -24.59 1.12
N ILE A 109 7.03 -25.64 1.52
CA ILE A 109 6.99 -26.91 0.77
C ILE A 109 5.62 -27.58 0.97
N LEU A 110 5.04 -27.51 2.16
CA LEU A 110 3.76 -28.18 2.43
C LEU A 110 2.61 -27.44 1.73
N ARG A 111 2.77 -26.03 1.66
CA ARG A 111 1.72 -25.25 0.98
C ARG A 111 1.74 -25.51 -0.53
N ARG A 112 2.99 -25.68 -1.03
CA ARG A 112 3.13 -25.79 -2.49
C ARG A 112 2.80 -27.22 -2.95
N PHE A 113 2.98 -28.21 -2.07
CA PHE A 113 2.86 -29.58 -2.63
C PHE A 113 1.79 -30.35 -1.84
N SER A 114 0.84 -29.54 -1.19
CA SER A 114 -0.24 -30.22 -0.46
C SER A 114 -1.40 -30.53 -1.42
N SER A 115 -1.41 -31.72 -2.10
CA SER A 115 -2.57 -32.02 -2.97
C SER A 115 -3.52 -33.00 -2.27
N ASN A 116 -4.96 -32.88 -2.48
CA ASN A 116 -6.08 -33.77 -2.07
C ASN A 116 -6.24 -34.92 -3.07
N GLY A 117 -5.10 -35.71 -3.18
CA GLY A 117 -5.28 -36.80 -4.17
C GLY A 117 -5.00 -38.16 -3.53
N THR A 118 -5.57 -39.32 -4.11
CA THR A 118 -5.42 -40.73 -3.68
C THR A 118 -4.01 -41.24 -4.03
N ILE A 119 -3.30 -41.84 -3.01
CA ILE A 119 -1.91 -42.30 -3.13
C ILE A 119 -1.90 -43.84 -3.13
N LYS A 120 -1.18 -44.39 -4.12
CA LYS A 120 -0.98 -45.86 -4.08
C LYS A 120 -0.05 -46.26 -2.93
N VAL A 121 -0.59 -47.14 -2.04
CA VAL A 121 0.18 -47.53 -0.83
C VAL A 121 1.48 -48.20 -1.27
N SER A 122 2.58 -47.54 -0.75
CA SER A 122 3.90 -48.14 -1.06
C SER A 122 4.07 -49.47 -0.29
N ALA A 123 4.68 -50.49 -0.96
CA ALA A 123 4.99 -51.84 -0.42
C ALA A 123 5.61 -51.74 0.99
N PRO A 124 6.42 -50.70 1.30
CA PRO A 124 7.00 -50.58 2.65
C PRO A 124 5.95 -50.09 3.66
N LEU A 125 5.03 -49.25 3.28
CA LEU A 125 3.97 -48.76 4.19
C LEU A 125 2.90 -49.83 4.38
N ASP A 126 2.59 -50.68 3.36
CA ASP A 126 1.59 -51.77 3.44
C ASP A 126 2.11 -52.92 4.32
N ILE A 127 3.34 -53.22 4.22
CA ILE A 127 3.96 -54.25 5.07
C ILE A 127 4.03 -53.75 6.53
N LEU A 128 4.14 -52.45 6.65
CA LEU A 128 4.22 -51.85 8.00
C LEU A 128 2.85 -51.84 8.68
N SER A 129 1.81 -51.61 7.94
CA SER A 129 0.43 -51.54 8.47
C SER A 129 -0.09 -52.93 8.82
N LYS A 130 0.34 -54.00 8.15
CA LYS A 130 -0.10 -55.40 8.39
C LYS A 130 0.68 -56.03 9.55
N GLN A 131 1.86 -55.56 9.91
CA GLN A 131 2.73 -56.08 11.00
C GLN A 131 2.37 -55.43 12.33
N LEU A 132 1.72 -54.27 12.33
CA LEU A 132 1.31 -53.54 13.55
C LEU A 132 -0.02 -54.10 14.06
N LYS A 133 -0.74 -54.91 13.22
CA LYS A 133 -2.02 -55.54 13.65
C LYS A 133 -1.76 -56.95 14.19
N GLY A 134 -0.47 -57.56 14.18
CA GLY A 134 -0.22 -58.91 14.75
C GLY A 134 0.80 -58.85 15.89
N ARG A 135 0.57 -58.27 17.09
CA ARG A 135 1.31 -58.22 18.37
C ARG A 135 1.70 -59.62 18.85
N GLY A 136 2.69 -60.43 18.14
CA GLY A 136 3.26 -61.55 18.94
C GLY A 136 4.75 -61.73 18.63
N LYS A 137 5.67 -61.42 19.61
CA LYS A 137 7.05 -61.78 19.98
C LYS A 137 7.85 -62.29 18.77
N PHE A 138 8.72 -61.38 18.29
CA PHE A 138 9.65 -61.54 17.15
C PHE A 138 10.74 -62.55 17.51
N SER A 139 10.59 -63.94 17.14
CA SER A 139 11.64 -64.98 17.20
C SER A 139 12.53 -64.94 15.95
N ALA A 140 13.88 -65.14 16.07
CA ALA A 140 15.07 -65.29 15.20
C ALA A 140 14.74 -66.09 13.93
N SER A 141 13.60 -66.83 13.87
CA SER A 141 13.15 -67.59 12.68
C SER A 141 12.23 -66.74 11.80
N ALA A 142 11.73 -65.63 12.29
CA ALA A 142 10.94 -64.59 11.58
C ALA A 142 11.87 -63.60 10.86
N HIS A 143 13.23 -63.58 11.10
CA HIS A 143 14.31 -62.74 10.52
C HIS A 143 14.80 -63.33 9.20
N LEU A 144 14.70 -64.69 8.99
CA LEU A 144 15.18 -65.33 7.74
C LEU A 144 14.05 -65.40 6.71
N GLN A 145 12.79 -65.32 7.20
CA GLN A 145 11.60 -65.22 6.31
C GLN A 145 11.30 -63.76 5.95
N GLU A 146 11.77 -62.72 6.73
CA GLU A 146 11.76 -61.24 6.61
C GLU A 146 12.78 -60.75 5.58
N LEU A 147 13.94 -61.56 5.31
CA LEU A 147 14.95 -61.18 4.30
C LEU A 147 14.60 -61.77 2.94
N ASP A 148 13.70 -62.87 2.92
CA ASP A 148 13.30 -63.54 1.66
C ASP A 148 11.99 -62.96 1.14
N GLU A 149 11.12 -62.20 1.97
CA GLU A 149 9.85 -61.57 1.53
C GLU A 149 10.06 -60.08 1.24
N MET A 150 11.21 -59.44 1.61
CA MET A 150 11.64 -58.06 1.31
C MET A 150 12.45 -58.03 0.01
N ARG A 151 12.96 -59.25 -0.57
CA ARG A 151 13.73 -59.38 -1.82
C ARG A 151 12.83 -59.91 -2.93
N GLY A 152 11.45 -60.26 -2.63
CA GLY A 152 10.57 -60.86 -3.67
C GLY A 152 9.43 -59.90 -4.02
N GLY A 153 9.59 -59.03 -5.04
CA GLY A 153 8.66 -58.50 -6.06
C GLY A 153 7.20 -58.54 -5.59
N ALA A 154 6.62 -57.30 -5.23
CA ALA A 154 5.36 -56.53 -5.29
C ALA A 154 4.15 -57.45 -5.53
N ASN A 155 3.52 -58.16 -4.51
CA ASN A 155 2.09 -58.52 -4.67
C ASN A 155 1.29 -57.37 -5.30
N ASP A 156 1.10 -57.29 -6.65
CA ASP A 156 0.22 -56.64 -7.64
C ASP A 156 -1.17 -56.37 -7.07
N ASP A 157 -1.41 -56.14 -5.67
CA ASP A 157 -2.71 -55.52 -5.33
C ASP A 157 -2.49 -54.31 -4.41
N ALA A 158 -1.74 -53.19 -4.85
CA ALA A 158 -1.42 -51.99 -4.03
C ALA A 158 -2.70 -51.21 -3.72
N GLU A 159 -3.20 -51.30 -2.46
CA GLU A 159 -4.30 -50.53 -1.84
C GLU A 159 -4.11 -49.02 -2.04
N ILE A 160 -5.05 -48.35 -2.80
CA ILE A 160 -5.03 -46.87 -3.02
C ILE A 160 -5.61 -46.19 -1.77
N ILE A 161 -4.72 -45.54 -0.99
CA ILE A 161 -5.21 -44.85 0.23
C ILE A 161 -5.09 -43.34 0.04
N SER A 162 -6.03 -42.60 0.81
CA SER A 162 -5.98 -41.12 0.73
C SER A 162 -4.74 -40.57 1.46
N GLN A 163 -4.31 -39.36 1.04
CA GLN A 163 -3.15 -38.68 1.69
C GLN A 163 -3.37 -38.54 3.20
N GLU A 164 -4.59 -38.32 3.65
CA GLU A 164 -4.91 -38.20 5.10
C GLU A 164 -4.71 -39.54 5.81
N GLU A 165 -5.08 -40.48 5.13
CA GLU A 165 -4.88 -41.83 5.72
C GLU A 165 -3.40 -42.20 5.78
N TYR A 166 -2.69 -41.80 4.73
CA TYR A 166 -1.22 -42.01 4.76
C TYR A 166 -0.58 -41.26 5.93
N VAL A 167 -0.97 -40.04 6.13
CA VAL A 167 -0.42 -39.24 7.24
C VAL A 167 -0.81 -39.88 8.58
N PHE A 168 -2.04 -40.37 8.63
CA PHE A 168 -2.48 -41.03 9.88
C PHE A 168 -1.60 -42.25 10.17
N ARG A 169 -1.34 -43.02 9.21
CA ARG A 169 -0.47 -44.21 9.42
C ARG A 169 0.94 -43.80 9.86
N LEU A 170 1.47 -42.77 9.32
CA LEU A 170 2.81 -42.29 9.75
C LEU A 170 2.77 -41.79 11.19
N ARG A 171 1.66 -41.17 11.55
CA ARG A 171 1.54 -40.74 12.96
C ARG A 171 1.49 -41.95 13.90
N GLU A 172 0.78 -42.96 13.47
CA GLU A 172 0.75 -44.19 14.28
C GLU A 172 2.16 -44.78 14.45
N LEU A 173 2.87 -44.78 13.35
CA LEU A 173 4.27 -45.27 13.45
C LEU A 173 5.08 -44.43 14.44
N ASN A 174 4.89 -43.16 14.36
CA ASN A 174 5.62 -42.30 15.32
C ASN A 174 5.22 -42.64 16.77
N ASP A 175 3.91 -42.88 17.03
CA ASP A 175 3.49 -43.25 18.39
C ASP A 175 4.09 -44.60 18.81
N ASN A 176 4.17 -45.50 17.88
CA ASN A 176 4.79 -46.81 18.20
C ASN A 176 6.28 -46.65 18.55
N ILE A 177 6.91 -45.76 17.78
CA ILE A 177 8.35 -45.53 18.12
C ILE A 177 8.45 -44.96 19.54
N ALA A 178 7.59 -44.05 19.83
CA ALA A 178 7.63 -43.45 21.18
C ALA A 178 7.36 -44.52 22.26
N ASP A 179 6.37 -45.41 21.99
CA ASP A 179 6.06 -46.47 22.97
C ASP A 179 7.23 -47.44 23.13
N ALA A 180 7.79 -47.89 21.98
CA ALA A 180 8.95 -48.80 22.05
C ALA A 180 10.12 -48.15 22.82
N TRP A 181 10.32 -46.85 22.56
CA TRP A 181 11.44 -46.16 23.26
C TRP A 181 11.16 -46.11 24.77
N LYS A 182 9.89 -45.91 25.21
CA LYS A 182 9.53 -45.84 26.65
C LYS A 182 9.70 -47.19 27.32
N ASN A 183 9.52 -48.25 26.51
CA ASN A 183 9.67 -49.60 27.08
C ASN A 183 11.12 -50.08 27.00
N ASN A 184 12.12 -49.23 26.69
CA ASN A 184 13.56 -49.49 26.60
C ASN A 184 13.88 -50.54 25.53
N GLU A 185 12.91 -50.67 24.56
CA GLU A 185 13.19 -51.55 23.39
C GLU A 185 13.93 -50.75 22.30
N ARG A 186 15.27 -50.62 22.40
CA ARG A 186 16.05 -49.69 21.53
C ARG A 186 16.28 -50.32 20.16
N VAL A 187 16.44 -51.65 20.16
CA VAL A 187 16.65 -52.29 18.84
C VAL A 187 15.35 -52.21 18.03
N ALA A 188 14.22 -52.40 18.73
CA ALA A 188 12.92 -52.27 18.03
C ALA A 188 12.69 -50.84 17.53
N THR A 189 13.13 -49.84 18.32
CA THR A 189 12.99 -48.43 17.88
C THR A 189 13.83 -48.17 16.63
N LEU A 190 15.07 -48.75 16.64
CA LEU A 190 15.95 -48.54 15.47
C LEU A 190 15.37 -49.26 14.24
N ARG A 191 14.74 -50.40 14.42
CA ARG A 191 14.15 -51.11 13.27
C ARG A 191 12.99 -50.31 12.68
N LEU A 192 12.15 -49.73 13.54
CA LEU A 192 11.03 -48.90 13.05
C LEU A 192 11.56 -47.64 12.34
N ALA A 193 12.67 -47.11 12.88
CA ALA A 193 13.27 -45.93 12.21
C ALA A 193 13.77 -46.29 10.81
N VAL A 194 14.38 -47.50 10.71
CA VAL A 194 14.86 -47.93 9.37
C VAL A 194 13.66 -48.04 8.42
N LYS A 195 12.59 -48.40 8.96
CA LYS A 195 11.40 -48.55 8.09
C LYS A 195 10.88 -47.18 7.63
N VAL A 196 10.84 -46.28 8.57
CA VAL A 196 10.42 -44.93 8.17
C VAL A 196 11.35 -44.38 7.07
N ALA A 197 12.69 -44.59 7.23
CA ALA A 197 13.64 -44.08 6.22
C ALA A 197 13.44 -44.80 4.88
N LYS A 198 12.99 -45.97 4.87
CA LYS A 198 12.80 -46.74 3.61
C LYS A 198 11.63 -46.19 2.80
N LEU A 199 10.73 -45.53 3.52
CA LEU A 199 9.61 -44.92 2.79
C LEU A 199 10.10 -43.90 1.78
N LEU A 200 11.24 -43.37 2.10
CA LEU A 200 11.77 -42.29 1.23
C LEU A 200 12.44 -42.88 -0.02
N SER A 201 12.46 -44.24 -0.11
CA SER A 201 12.99 -44.89 -1.33
C SER A 201 11.90 -44.99 -2.39
N ASP A 202 10.66 -44.77 -1.93
CA ASP A 202 9.54 -44.91 -2.88
C ASP A 202 9.27 -43.56 -3.57
N THR A 203 9.62 -43.51 -4.90
CA THR A 203 9.39 -42.25 -5.65
C THR A 203 8.26 -42.46 -6.66
N SER A 204 7.41 -43.43 -6.42
CA SER A 204 6.34 -43.84 -7.36
C SER A 204 5.21 -42.80 -7.36
N THR A 205 5.14 -41.98 -6.28
CA THR A 205 4.18 -40.85 -6.27
C THR A 205 4.95 -39.53 -6.09
N PRO A 206 5.49 -39.00 -7.13
CA PRO A 206 6.45 -37.88 -7.09
C PRO A 206 5.78 -36.57 -6.61
N ARG A 207 4.50 -36.34 -6.81
CA ARG A 207 3.85 -35.06 -6.38
C ARG A 207 3.73 -35.01 -4.86
N PHE A 208 3.62 -36.22 -4.24
CA PHE A 208 3.48 -36.30 -2.76
C PHE A 208 4.85 -36.44 -2.10
N TYR A 209 5.85 -36.68 -2.84
CA TYR A 209 7.17 -37.03 -2.28
C TYR A 209 7.70 -35.91 -1.37
N PRO A 210 7.65 -34.60 -1.82
CA PRO A 210 8.17 -33.55 -0.92
C PRO A 210 7.45 -33.54 0.43
N THR A 211 6.13 -33.76 0.38
CA THR A 211 5.39 -33.83 1.66
C THR A 211 5.81 -35.07 2.46
N LEU A 212 5.89 -36.17 1.79
CA LEU A 212 6.37 -37.38 2.46
C LEU A 212 7.75 -37.16 3.11
N PHE A 213 8.57 -36.52 2.38
CA PHE A 213 9.90 -36.22 2.94
C PHE A 213 9.79 -35.46 4.26
N ILE A 214 8.95 -34.47 4.28
CA ILE A 214 8.84 -33.64 5.51
C ILE A 214 8.32 -34.50 6.66
N LEU A 215 7.35 -35.30 6.39
CA LEU A 215 6.73 -36.10 7.47
C LEU A 215 7.72 -37.16 7.97
N ALA A 216 8.33 -37.83 7.03
CA ALA A 216 9.28 -38.88 7.42
C ALA A 216 10.48 -38.29 8.18
N THR A 217 11.01 -37.20 7.72
CA THR A 217 12.21 -36.64 8.40
C THR A 217 11.81 -36.05 9.77
N ASP A 218 10.53 -35.63 9.97
CA ASP A 218 10.10 -35.19 11.32
C ASP A 218 10.17 -36.34 12.32
N ILE A 219 9.73 -37.48 11.80
CA ILE A 219 9.80 -38.64 12.71
C ILE A 219 11.26 -38.99 12.98
N LEU A 220 12.07 -38.97 11.94
CA LEU A 220 13.50 -39.29 12.15
C LEU A 220 14.17 -38.30 13.09
N GLU A 221 13.72 -37.07 13.03
CA GLU A 221 14.30 -36.07 13.96
C GLU A 221 13.92 -36.40 15.41
N THR A 222 12.67 -36.85 15.60
CA THR A 222 12.30 -37.26 16.97
C THR A 222 13.22 -38.36 17.48
N ILE A 223 13.51 -39.22 16.60
CA ILE A 223 14.42 -40.33 16.99
C ILE A 223 15.81 -39.78 17.29
N GLY A 224 16.27 -38.96 16.40
CA GLY A 224 17.59 -38.33 16.65
C GLY A 224 17.66 -37.64 18.01
N ASN A 225 16.56 -36.91 18.40
CA ASN A 225 16.55 -36.21 19.70
C ASN A 225 16.51 -37.20 20.87
N LEU A 226 15.78 -38.31 20.65
CA LEU A 226 15.75 -39.33 21.73
C LEU A 226 17.14 -39.92 21.96
N VAL A 227 17.84 -40.18 20.85
CA VAL A 227 19.21 -40.75 20.98
C VAL A 227 20.14 -39.73 21.62
N TRP A 228 20.03 -38.49 21.18
CA TRP A 228 20.87 -37.43 21.77
C TRP A 228 20.63 -37.33 23.28
N ARG A 229 19.37 -37.32 23.74
CA ARG A 229 19.05 -37.17 25.18
C ARG A 229 19.56 -38.39 25.96
N ARG A 230 19.50 -39.45 25.30
CA ARG A 230 19.99 -40.65 26.01
C ARG A 230 21.50 -40.59 26.22
N ILE A 231 22.14 -40.31 25.19
CA ILE A 231 23.62 -40.26 25.32
C ILE A 231 24.01 -39.17 26.32
N LYS A 232 23.27 -38.04 26.21
CA LYS A 232 23.56 -36.97 27.17
C LYS A 232 23.26 -37.44 28.61
N GLY A 233 22.14 -38.17 28.80
CA GLY A 233 21.82 -38.73 30.12
C GLY A 233 22.94 -39.66 30.63
N LYS A 234 23.47 -40.46 29.74
CA LYS A 234 24.55 -41.38 30.16
C LYS A 234 25.83 -40.62 30.53
N ALA A 235 25.88 -39.45 29.93
CA ALA A 235 27.09 -38.65 30.26
C ALA A 235 26.94 -37.97 31.62
N GLU A 236 25.69 -37.71 32.12
CA GLU A 236 25.48 -36.90 33.33
C GLU A 236 25.05 -37.78 34.51
N LEU A 237 24.48 -38.99 34.17
CA LEU A 237 23.87 -39.79 35.23
C LEU A 237 24.61 -41.12 35.37
N ASP A 238 24.65 -41.69 36.62
CA ASP A 238 25.26 -43.04 36.83
C ASP A 238 24.21 -44.12 36.58
N ASP A 239 24.55 -45.47 36.58
CA ASP A 239 23.71 -46.63 36.21
C ASP A 239 22.45 -46.69 37.09
N ASP A 240 22.43 -45.87 38.27
CA ASP A 240 21.26 -45.87 39.18
C ASP A 240 20.45 -44.58 39.04
N GLY A 241 20.84 -43.77 38.01
CA GLY A 241 20.02 -42.56 37.73
C GLY A 241 20.42 -41.38 38.60
N LYS A 242 21.56 -41.58 39.37
CA LYS A 242 22.03 -40.45 40.19
C LYS A 242 22.98 -39.54 39.40
N LEU A 243 22.72 -38.19 39.63
CA LEU A 243 23.53 -37.19 38.88
C LEU A 243 24.98 -37.22 39.35
N ILE A 244 25.84 -37.59 38.32
CA ILE A 244 27.28 -37.62 38.67
C ILE A 244 27.85 -36.20 38.57
N LYS A 245 27.68 -35.54 37.32
CA LYS A 245 28.14 -34.17 37.06
C LYS A 245 27.38 -33.62 35.83
N PRO A 246 26.85 -32.42 36.10
CA PRO A 246 26.16 -31.84 34.94
C PRO A 246 27.15 -31.32 33.88
N LEU A 247 26.80 -31.56 32.62
CA LEU A 247 27.69 -31.09 31.54
C LEU A 247 27.61 -29.56 31.43
N PRO A 248 28.85 -28.94 31.28
CA PRO A 248 28.86 -27.48 31.07
C PRO A 248 28.07 -27.09 29.81
N GLU A 249 27.54 -25.81 29.82
CA GLU A 249 26.72 -25.29 28.70
C GLU A 249 27.46 -25.38 27.36
N ASN A 250 28.77 -25.45 27.19
CA ASN A 250 29.56 -25.64 25.96
C ASN A 250 30.55 -26.79 26.14
N PHE A 251 29.92 -27.93 26.48
CA PHE A 251 30.83 -29.07 26.78
C PHE A 251 31.49 -29.56 25.48
N THR A 252 32.77 -30.12 25.70
CA THR A 252 33.50 -30.73 24.56
C THR A 252 33.65 -32.24 24.81
N ALA A 253 34.12 -32.92 23.76
CA ALA A 253 34.25 -34.39 23.84
C ALA A 253 35.11 -34.83 25.03
N ASP A 254 35.95 -33.91 25.51
CA ASP A 254 36.82 -34.28 26.66
C ASP A 254 36.02 -34.33 27.97
N ASP A 255 34.93 -33.68 27.97
CA ASP A 255 34.12 -33.60 29.21
C ASP A 255 33.16 -34.79 29.30
N ILE A 256 33.24 -35.67 28.27
CA ILE A 256 32.24 -36.76 28.20
C ILE A 256 32.88 -38.05 28.72
N ARG A 257 32.14 -38.82 29.46
CA ARG A 257 32.67 -40.08 30.03
C ARG A 257 32.75 -41.16 28.95
N GLN A 258 33.61 -42.11 29.26
CA GLN A 258 33.89 -43.15 28.25
C GLN A 258 32.64 -44.00 27.98
N GLU A 259 31.86 -44.25 29.00
CA GLU A 259 30.62 -45.05 28.81
C GLU A 259 29.68 -44.37 27.80
N ALA A 260 29.45 -43.11 27.95
CA ALA A 260 28.58 -42.36 27.01
C ALA A 260 29.21 -42.32 25.60
N LYS A 261 30.62 -42.24 25.54
CA LYS A 261 31.27 -42.26 24.21
C LYS A 261 31.10 -43.63 23.54
N ASP A 262 31.15 -44.70 24.36
CA ASP A 262 30.99 -46.04 23.78
C ASP A 262 29.56 -46.24 23.28
N THR A 263 28.62 -45.68 24.13
CA THR A 263 27.22 -45.80 23.69
C THR A 263 26.99 -45.02 22.38
N CYS A 264 27.55 -43.84 22.36
CA CYS A 264 27.44 -43.06 21.12
C CYS A 264 28.08 -43.80 19.94
N SER A 265 29.26 -44.37 20.05
CA SER A 265 29.93 -45.09 18.95
C SER A 265 29.10 -46.31 18.54
N ASN A 266 28.50 -46.96 19.54
CA ASN A 266 27.68 -48.15 19.23
C ASN A 266 26.51 -47.79 18.31
N TRP A 267 25.92 -46.63 18.57
CA TRP A 267 24.81 -46.24 17.69
C TRP A 267 25.30 -46.01 16.25
N PHE A 268 26.49 -45.39 16.08
CA PHE A 268 27.00 -45.18 14.70
C PHE A 268 27.37 -46.50 14.05
N TYR A 269 27.88 -47.52 14.89
CA TYR A 269 28.26 -48.84 14.31
C TYR A 269 26.99 -49.62 13.91
N LYS A 270 25.96 -49.44 14.76
CA LYS A 270 24.74 -50.20 14.42
C LYS A 270 24.08 -49.61 13.17
N ILE A 271 24.05 -48.29 13.13
CA ILE A 271 23.49 -47.68 11.91
C ILE A 271 24.39 -47.99 10.71
N GLY A 272 25.72 -47.95 10.90
CA GLY A 272 26.68 -48.26 9.82
C GLY A 272 26.50 -49.68 9.29
N SER A 273 25.91 -50.63 10.08
CA SER A 273 25.79 -52.05 9.67
C SER A 273 24.52 -52.27 8.84
N ILE A 274 23.72 -51.21 8.63
CA ILE A 274 22.53 -51.35 7.77
C ILE A 274 22.97 -51.51 6.31
N HIS A 275 22.39 -52.51 5.58
CA HIS A 275 22.89 -52.92 4.24
C HIS A 275 22.33 -51.99 3.16
N GLU A 276 21.09 -51.49 3.40
CA GLU A 276 20.51 -50.59 2.38
C GLU A 276 21.09 -49.17 2.51
N LEU A 277 21.40 -48.64 1.32
CA LEU A 277 22.18 -47.39 1.31
C LEU A 277 21.32 -46.22 1.80
N LEU A 278 20.04 -46.05 1.33
CA LEU A 278 19.23 -44.84 1.63
C LEU A 278 18.88 -44.77 3.13
N PRO A 279 18.34 -45.77 3.71
CA PRO A 279 18.04 -45.67 5.15
C PRO A 279 19.30 -45.42 5.98
N ARG A 280 20.35 -46.06 5.55
CA ARG A 280 21.62 -45.81 6.29
C ARG A 280 22.00 -44.32 6.24
N ILE A 281 21.91 -43.70 5.09
CA ILE A 281 22.30 -42.29 4.94
C ILE A 281 21.39 -41.41 5.82
N TYR A 282 20.06 -41.60 5.80
CA TYR A 282 19.12 -40.72 6.54
C TYR A 282 19.32 -40.88 8.05
N LEU A 283 19.52 -42.12 8.46
CA LEU A 283 19.68 -42.32 9.92
C LEU A 283 21.03 -41.78 10.41
N GLU A 284 22.06 -41.98 9.53
CA GLU A 284 23.35 -41.35 9.93
C GLU A 284 23.22 -39.83 10.01
N ILE A 285 22.48 -39.23 9.04
CA ILE A 285 22.31 -37.78 9.07
C ILE A 285 21.52 -37.38 10.34
N THR A 286 20.57 -38.22 10.77
CA THR A 286 19.67 -37.93 11.89
C THR A 286 20.46 -37.86 13.20
N ILE A 287 21.52 -38.66 13.32
CA ILE A 287 22.20 -38.68 14.65
C ILE A 287 23.54 -37.95 14.53
N LEU A 288 23.69 -37.14 13.53
CA LEU A 288 25.00 -36.49 13.24
C LEU A 288 25.38 -35.55 14.39
N ARG A 289 24.37 -35.03 15.02
CA ARG A 289 24.65 -34.12 16.14
C ARG A 289 25.36 -34.86 17.29
N CYS A 290 25.16 -36.14 17.37
CA CYS A 290 25.76 -36.96 18.45
C CYS A 290 27.26 -37.10 18.28
N LEU A 291 27.79 -36.66 17.12
CA LEU A 291 29.25 -36.71 16.93
C LEU A 291 29.96 -35.68 17.82
N HIS A 292 29.14 -34.75 18.29
CA HIS A 292 29.71 -33.74 19.21
C HIS A 292 30.22 -34.40 20.50
N PHE A 293 29.64 -35.64 20.81
CA PHE A 293 30.10 -36.35 22.02
C PHE A 293 31.44 -37.04 21.79
N LEU A 294 31.77 -37.24 20.53
CA LEU A 294 32.99 -38.03 20.25
C LEU A 294 34.15 -37.13 19.85
N GLN A 295 33.81 -36.06 19.15
CA GLN A 295 34.95 -35.24 18.65
C GLN A 295 34.70 -33.77 19.01
N LYS A 296 35.97 -33.01 19.11
CA LYS A 296 35.92 -31.57 19.49
C LYS A 296 35.65 -30.69 18.26
N ASP A 297 36.15 -31.10 17.10
CA ASP A 297 36.02 -30.27 15.89
C ASP A 297 34.74 -30.66 15.12
N PRO A 298 34.21 -29.61 14.45
CA PRO A 298 33.05 -29.93 13.61
C PRO A 298 33.34 -31.09 12.63
N PRO A 299 32.30 -31.99 12.46
CA PRO A 299 32.49 -33.21 11.68
C PRO A 299 32.46 -32.93 10.18
N ILE A 300 33.44 -32.17 9.62
CA ILE A 300 33.43 -31.78 8.20
C ILE A 300 33.68 -33.02 7.34
N GLN A 301 34.54 -33.93 7.77
CA GLN A 301 34.89 -35.12 6.96
C GLN A 301 33.68 -36.06 6.84
N GLU A 302 32.93 -36.09 7.94
CA GLU A 302 31.76 -37.01 7.89
C GLU A 302 30.69 -36.46 6.92
N PHE A 303 30.57 -35.13 6.92
CA PHE A 303 29.61 -34.55 5.96
C PHE A 303 30.08 -34.76 4.52
N GLN A 304 31.39 -34.67 4.30
CA GLN A 304 31.90 -34.92 2.93
C GLN A 304 31.71 -36.38 2.53
N ARG A 305 31.96 -37.22 3.53
CA ARG A 305 31.77 -38.66 3.22
C ARG A 305 30.30 -38.94 2.87
N LEU A 306 29.37 -38.34 3.70
CA LEU A 306 27.94 -38.56 3.42
C LEU A 306 27.56 -37.97 2.07
N ASN A 307 28.14 -36.83 1.68
CA ASN A 307 27.92 -36.30 0.32
C ASN A 307 28.33 -37.31 -0.75
N MET A 308 29.45 -37.99 -0.50
CA MET A 308 29.91 -38.99 -1.49
C MET A 308 28.97 -40.19 -1.52
N MET A 309 28.49 -40.52 -0.36
CA MET A 309 27.56 -41.66 -0.33
C MET A 309 26.27 -41.34 -1.07
N ILE A 310 25.79 -40.07 -0.93
CA ILE A 310 24.52 -39.70 -1.58
C ILE A 310 24.67 -39.76 -3.10
N ARG A 311 25.91 -39.70 -3.62
CA ARG A 311 26.11 -39.87 -5.08
C ARG A 311 25.60 -41.23 -5.56
N GLY A 312 25.62 -42.10 -4.68
CA GLY A 312 25.20 -43.48 -5.05
C GLY A 312 23.68 -43.58 -5.26
N LEU A 313 22.96 -42.51 -4.94
CA LEU A 313 21.50 -42.56 -5.20
C LEU A 313 21.19 -42.13 -6.63
N GLY A 314 20.68 -43.06 -7.45
CA GLY A 314 20.47 -42.86 -8.90
C GLY A 314 19.13 -42.15 -9.18
N ASP A 315 18.21 -42.26 -8.23
CA ASP A 315 16.91 -41.56 -8.43
C ASP A 315 17.05 -40.06 -8.14
N PRO A 316 16.70 -39.15 -9.10
CA PRO A 316 16.92 -37.70 -8.97
C PRO A 316 16.16 -37.10 -7.79
N LEU A 317 14.94 -37.58 -7.51
CA LEU A 317 14.14 -37.00 -6.41
C LEU A 317 14.69 -37.46 -5.05
N ALA A 318 14.97 -38.77 -4.93
CA ALA A 318 15.54 -39.28 -3.65
C ALA A 318 16.90 -38.64 -3.36
N SER A 319 17.71 -38.53 -4.42
CA SER A 319 19.05 -37.91 -4.25
C SER A 319 18.92 -36.45 -3.84
N ALA A 320 17.97 -35.71 -4.41
CA ALA A 320 17.81 -34.26 -4.12
C ALA A 320 17.38 -34.05 -2.66
N TYR A 321 16.49 -34.81 -2.17
CA TYR A 321 15.94 -34.52 -0.83
C TYR A 321 16.84 -35.12 0.25
N ALA A 322 17.59 -36.21 -0.09
CA ALA A 322 18.65 -36.61 0.88
C ALA A 322 19.67 -35.50 1.09
N ARG A 323 19.97 -34.80 0.03
CA ARG A 323 20.93 -33.66 0.15
C ARG A 323 20.29 -32.50 0.91
N LEU A 324 19.04 -32.37 0.59
CA LEU A 324 18.34 -31.29 1.33
C LEU A 324 18.38 -31.55 2.83
N TYR A 325 18.16 -32.81 3.20
CA TYR A 325 18.21 -33.13 4.64
C TYR A 325 19.60 -32.93 5.22
N LEU A 326 20.61 -33.34 4.46
CA LEU A 326 22.01 -33.14 4.93
C LEU A 326 22.31 -31.65 5.09
N ALA A 327 21.86 -30.83 4.10
CA ALA A 327 22.13 -29.38 4.17
C ALA A 327 21.45 -28.76 5.39
N ARG A 328 20.30 -29.26 5.63
CA ARG A 328 19.57 -28.73 6.80
C ARG A 328 20.31 -29.06 8.11
N LYS A 329 20.74 -30.31 8.18
CA LYS A 329 21.45 -30.70 9.43
C LYS A 329 22.79 -29.97 9.56
N GLY A 330 23.38 -29.76 8.45
CA GLY A 330 24.68 -29.02 8.49
C GLY A 330 24.50 -27.59 9.00
N GLN A 331 23.39 -27.00 8.63
CA GLN A 331 23.16 -25.60 9.08
C GLN A 331 22.98 -25.54 10.60
N SER A 332 22.46 -26.60 11.21
CA SER A 332 22.25 -26.61 12.67
C SER A 332 23.55 -26.90 13.42
N ILE A 333 24.54 -27.52 12.73
CA ILE A 333 25.74 -27.96 13.46
C ILE A 333 26.87 -26.95 13.21
N PHE A 334 27.18 -26.55 11.92
CA PHE A 334 28.25 -25.56 11.64
C PHE A 334 27.83 -24.72 10.43
N PRO A 335 27.04 -23.62 10.62
CA PRO A 335 26.41 -22.80 9.57
C PRO A 335 27.44 -22.04 8.73
N ARG A 336 28.74 -21.89 9.14
CA ARG A 336 29.71 -21.06 8.36
C ARG A 336 30.47 -21.93 7.37
N GLU A 337 30.37 -23.26 7.54
CA GLU A 337 31.09 -24.13 6.58
C GLU A 337 30.17 -24.46 5.39
N THR A 338 30.59 -23.98 4.14
CA THR A 338 29.68 -24.15 2.99
C THR A 338 30.31 -25.07 1.96
N GLY A 339 31.57 -25.53 2.25
CA GLY A 339 32.31 -26.35 1.26
C GLY A 339 31.51 -27.59 0.86
N TYR A 340 30.96 -28.30 1.88
CA TYR A 340 30.24 -29.54 1.52
C TYR A 340 28.95 -29.22 0.73
N LEU A 341 28.37 -28.05 0.92
CA LEU A 341 27.16 -27.67 0.18
C LEU A 341 27.48 -27.40 -1.30
N ILE A 342 28.68 -26.76 -1.50
CA ILE A 342 29.06 -26.46 -2.90
C ILE A 342 29.36 -27.76 -3.65
N VAL A 343 30.00 -28.69 -2.94
CA VAL A 343 30.32 -29.98 -3.59
C VAL A 343 29.01 -30.76 -3.83
N GLY A 344 28.17 -30.71 -2.82
CA GLY A 344 26.88 -31.42 -2.96
C GLY A 344 26.04 -30.87 -4.13
N LEU A 345 25.97 -29.59 -4.20
CA LEU A 345 25.19 -28.97 -5.30
C LEU A 345 25.81 -29.30 -6.66
N ASP A 346 27.13 -29.20 -6.74
CA ASP A 346 27.80 -29.54 -8.03
C ASP A 346 27.51 -31.00 -8.42
N ASP A 347 27.50 -31.86 -7.44
CA ASP A 347 27.22 -33.28 -7.75
C ASP A 347 25.78 -33.45 -8.25
N TYR A 348 24.92 -32.78 -7.55
CA TYR A 348 23.52 -32.97 -7.98
C TYR A 348 23.27 -32.36 -9.36
N LEU A 349 23.92 -31.25 -9.65
CA LEU A 349 23.72 -30.61 -10.97
C LEU A 349 24.08 -31.56 -12.11
N LEU A 350 25.06 -32.44 -11.82
CA LEU A 350 25.39 -33.42 -12.88
C LEU A 350 24.21 -34.36 -13.13
N LEU A 351 23.59 -34.80 -12.04
CA LEU A 351 22.41 -35.67 -12.19
C LEU A 351 21.21 -34.90 -12.76
N TYR A 352 21.03 -33.70 -12.30
CA TYR A 352 19.89 -32.87 -12.76
C TYR A 352 20.00 -32.57 -14.26
N ARG A 353 21.18 -32.36 -14.74
CA ARG A 353 21.37 -32.11 -16.19
C ARG A 353 20.96 -33.34 -17.00
N ARG A 354 21.23 -34.44 -16.47
CA ARG A 354 20.78 -35.67 -17.18
C ARG A 354 19.25 -35.73 -17.25
N VAL A 355 18.64 -35.20 -16.10
CA VAL A 355 17.16 -35.17 -16.14
C VAL A 355 16.68 -34.20 -17.22
N LEU A 356 17.39 -33.11 -17.35
CA LEU A 356 16.97 -32.10 -18.33
C LEU A 356 17.26 -32.58 -19.76
N SER A 357 18.30 -33.45 -19.95
CA SER A 357 18.68 -33.92 -21.30
C SER A 357 17.71 -35.00 -21.79
N GLY A 358 16.78 -35.47 -20.87
CA GLY A 358 15.70 -36.38 -21.30
C GLY A 358 16.03 -37.85 -21.00
N GLU A 359 17.07 -38.15 -20.28
CA GLU A 359 17.46 -39.54 -19.98
C GLU A 359 16.43 -40.21 -19.07
N PHE A 360 15.55 -39.48 -18.35
CA PHE A 360 14.61 -40.09 -17.40
C PHE A 360 13.18 -39.94 -17.93
N GLU A 361 12.98 -39.63 -19.22
CA GLU A 361 11.63 -39.35 -19.77
C GLU A 361 10.77 -40.61 -19.74
N LYS A 362 11.42 -41.74 -20.06
CA LYS A 362 10.63 -43.00 -20.05
C LYS A 362 10.14 -43.34 -18.63
N THR A 363 11.07 -43.09 -17.71
CA THR A 363 10.67 -43.36 -16.31
C THR A 363 9.59 -42.37 -15.84
N ILE A 364 9.74 -41.14 -16.31
CA ILE A 364 8.80 -40.10 -15.88
C ILE A 364 7.44 -40.34 -16.56
N ALA A 365 7.50 -40.84 -17.79
CA ALA A 365 6.24 -41.10 -18.50
C ALA A 365 5.50 -42.28 -17.86
N LYS A 366 6.24 -43.26 -17.37
CA LYS A 366 5.61 -44.43 -16.69
C LYS A 366 4.92 -44.00 -15.39
N ILE A 367 5.35 -42.98 -14.81
CA ILE A 367 4.80 -42.52 -13.52
C ILE A 367 3.59 -41.62 -13.78
N GLY A 368 3.43 -41.12 -15.02
CA GLY A 368 2.21 -40.37 -15.42
C GLY A 368 2.34 -38.88 -15.09
N ILE A 369 3.57 -38.30 -14.87
CA ILE A 369 3.73 -36.86 -14.56
C ILE A 369 4.48 -36.20 -15.74
N ASP A 370 4.04 -34.90 -15.96
CA ASP A 370 4.72 -34.13 -17.02
C ASP A 370 6.15 -33.75 -16.60
N LYS A 371 7.02 -33.75 -17.57
CA LYS A 371 8.45 -33.47 -17.30
C LYS A 371 8.62 -32.13 -16.56
N LYS A 372 7.91 -31.11 -16.97
CA LYS A 372 8.01 -29.78 -16.31
C LYS A 372 7.59 -29.86 -14.84
N SER A 373 6.51 -30.57 -14.61
CA SER A 373 6.03 -30.70 -13.22
C SER A 373 7.03 -31.51 -12.38
N TYR A 374 7.64 -32.50 -13.01
CA TYR A 374 8.64 -33.31 -12.28
C TYR A 374 9.86 -32.46 -11.88
N VAL A 375 10.36 -31.62 -12.80
CA VAL A 375 11.56 -30.80 -12.54
C VAL A 375 11.24 -29.76 -11.45
N SER A 376 9.98 -29.36 -11.34
CA SER A 376 9.62 -28.36 -10.32
C SER A 376 9.64 -28.96 -8.91
N LEU A 377 9.60 -30.34 -8.87
CA LEU A 377 9.59 -31.00 -7.55
C LEU A 377 10.95 -30.91 -6.86
N VAL A 378 12.02 -30.67 -7.66
CA VAL A 378 13.38 -30.67 -7.07
C VAL A 378 13.79 -29.23 -6.75
N GLU A 379 12.99 -28.22 -7.07
CA GLU A 379 13.33 -26.79 -6.94
C GLU A 379 13.67 -26.42 -5.49
N PRO A 380 13.02 -26.99 -4.46
CA PRO A 380 13.31 -26.58 -3.07
C PRO A 380 14.79 -26.80 -2.73
N ILE A 381 15.41 -27.70 -3.35
CA ILE A 381 16.84 -27.94 -3.02
C ILE A 381 17.69 -26.74 -3.44
N PHE A 382 17.44 -26.24 -4.62
CA PHE A 382 18.24 -25.10 -5.09
C PHE A 382 18.01 -23.86 -4.22
N ASP A 383 16.77 -23.70 -3.84
CA ASP A 383 16.46 -22.54 -2.99
C ASP A 383 17.19 -22.63 -1.64
N LEU A 384 17.12 -23.80 -1.04
CA LEU A 384 17.73 -23.93 0.31
C LEU A 384 19.26 -23.90 0.23
N TYR A 385 19.84 -24.60 -0.72
CA TYR A 385 21.32 -24.62 -0.84
C TYR A 385 21.88 -23.21 -1.04
N LEU A 386 21.19 -22.54 -2.02
CA LEU A 386 21.78 -21.21 -2.32
C LEU A 386 21.54 -20.24 -1.17
N GLN A 387 20.45 -20.42 -0.48
CA GLN A 387 20.26 -19.58 0.72
C GLN A 387 21.36 -19.82 1.76
N TYR A 388 21.67 -21.12 1.99
CA TYR A 388 22.70 -21.42 3.01
C TYR A 388 24.10 -21.03 2.52
N ILE A 389 24.34 -21.19 1.24
CA ILE A 389 25.70 -20.87 0.73
C ILE A 389 25.91 -19.35 0.80
N CYS A 390 24.82 -18.57 0.58
CA CYS A 390 25.01 -17.11 0.42
C CYS A 390 24.82 -16.41 1.79
N ALA A 391 24.32 -17.07 2.85
CA ALA A 391 23.95 -16.43 4.13
C ALA A 391 25.20 -15.92 4.87
N PHE A 392 26.41 -16.61 4.63
CA PHE A 392 27.56 -16.18 5.46
C PHE A 392 28.79 -16.00 4.57
N THR A 393 28.48 -15.69 3.21
CA THR A 393 29.63 -15.58 2.30
C THR A 393 29.94 -14.09 2.05
N ASN A 394 31.27 -13.81 2.13
CA ASN A 394 31.66 -12.43 1.78
C ASN A 394 31.61 -12.19 0.27
N LYS A 395 31.75 -10.97 -0.11
CA LYS A 395 31.59 -10.55 -1.52
C LYS A 395 32.54 -11.33 -2.45
N GLU A 396 33.82 -11.58 -2.09
CA GLU A 396 34.79 -12.29 -2.95
C GLU A 396 34.42 -13.76 -3.11
N GLU A 397 33.91 -14.31 -2.09
CA GLU A 397 33.50 -15.73 -2.16
C GLU A 397 32.24 -15.90 -3.01
N LEU A 398 31.40 -14.91 -2.95
CA LEU A 398 30.18 -14.95 -3.79
C LEU A 398 30.55 -14.86 -5.27
N LEU A 399 31.58 -14.06 -5.51
CA LEU A 399 32.01 -13.96 -6.91
C LEU A 399 32.65 -15.28 -7.38
N PHE A 400 33.32 -15.89 -6.45
CA PHE A 400 33.90 -17.20 -6.81
C PHE A 400 32.78 -18.21 -7.12
N ILE A 401 31.74 -18.19 -6.32
CA ILE A 401 30.63 -19.14 -6.53
C ILE A 401 29.95 -18.84 -7.87
N MET A 402 29.88 -17.58 -8.15
CA MET A 402 29.31 -17.22 -9.47
C MET A 402 30.20 -17.73 -10.62
N ARG A 403 31.46 -17.67 -10.40
CA ARG A 403 32.36 -18.18 -11.46
C ARG A 403 32.29 -19.71 -11.55
N THR A 404 32.10 -20.29 -10.43
CA THR A 404 32.11 -21.77 -10.40
C THR A 404 30.84 -22.33 -11.05
N PHE A 405 29.74 -21.61 -10.79
CA PHE A 405 28.49 -22.24 -11.26
C PHE A 405 28.00 -21.55 -12.53
N CYS A 406 28.64 -20.37 -12.81
CA CYS A 406 28.01 -19.57 -13.88
C CYS A 406 29.02 -19.31 -15.00
N GLU A 407 30.40 -19.33 -14.73
CA GLU A 407 31.40 -18.98 -15.76
C GLU A 407 32.04 -20.26 -16.31
N GLN A 408 32.16 -20.32 -17.67
CA GLN A 408 32.79 -21.38 -18.49
C GLN A 408 34.27 -21.54 -18.13
N GLN A 409 34.66 -22.68 -17.50
CA GLN A 409 36.12 -22.90 -17.33
C GLN A 409 36.78 -23.15 -18.70
N SER A 410 37.22 -22.09 -19.42
CA SER A 410 37.99 -22.10 -20.70
C SER A 410 39.33 -22.81 -20.51
N GLY A 411 39.40 -24.00 -19.85
CA GLY A 411 40.71 -24.68 -20.02
C GLY A 411 40.60 -26.15 -19.60
N SER A 412 39.68 -26.99 -20.15
CA SER A 412 39.92 -28.46 -20.13
C SER A 412 38.87 -29.16 -20.99
N ASN A 413 39.18 -29.56 -22.27
CA ASN A 413 38.50 -30.61 -23.08
C ASN A 413 37.25 -31.13 -22.38
N VAL A 414 36.47 -30.24 -21.48
CA VAL A 414 35.27 -30.72 -20.77
C VAL A 414 34.06 -29.97 -21.34
N LYS A 415 33.26 -30.57 -22.30
CA LYS A 415 31.90 -30.32 -22.82
C LYS A 415 31.29 -29.05 -22.22
N GLU A 416 31.23 -27.89 -22.97
CA GLU A 416 30.46 -26.63 -22.84
C GLU A 416 29.29 -26.78 -21.87
N PHE A 417 29.46 -26.41 -20.52
CA PHE A 417 28.31 -26.61 -19.62
C PHE A 417 27.37 -25.39 -19.68
N VAL A 418 26.07 -25.59 -20.12
CA VAL A 418 25.03 -24.54 -20.17
C VAL A 418 24.48 -24.33 -18.74
N PRO A 419 24.51 -23.04 -18.25
CA PRO A 419 23.97 -22.75 -16.93
C PRO A 419 22.49 -23.16 -16.80
N VAL A 420 22.17 -23.86 -15.64
CA VAL A 420 20.79 -24.35 -15.39
C VAL A 420 19.93 -23.18 -14.90
N SER A 421 18.72 -23.05 -15.54
CA SER A 421 17.87 -21.87 -15.33
C SER A 421 17.41 -21.77 -13.87
N VAL A 422 16.98 -22.83 -13.21
CA VAL A 422 16.46 -22.77 -11.83
C VAL A 422 17.58 -22.39 -10.86
N LEU A 423 18.77 -22.84 -11.16
CA LEU A 423 19.91 -22.44 -10.31
C LEU A 423 20.17 -20.94 -10.39
N MET A 424 20.05 -20.46 -11.65
CA MET A 424 20.29 -19.01 -11.81
C MET A 424 19.18 -18.20 -11.12
N HIS A 425 18.03 -18.68 -11.21
CA HIS A 425 16.92 -17.96 -10.58
C HIS A 425 17.15 -17.81 -9.07
N TYR A 426 17.50 -18.88 -8.41
CA TYR A 426 17.61 -18.80 -6.94
C TYR A 426 18.95 -18.18 -6.53
N LEU A 427 19.92 -18.34 -7.47
CA LEU A 427 21.15 -17.58 -7.17
C LEU A 427 20.89 -16.08 -7.20
N LEU A 428 20.11 -15.60 -8.21
CA LEU A 428 19.79 -14.15 -8.29
C LEU A 428 18.92 -13.73 -7.11
N ARG A 429 18.07 -14.65 -6.72
CA ARG A 429 17.18 -14.31 -5.59
C ARG A 429 17.98 -14.11 -4.30
N GLN A 430 19.12 -14.86 -4.15
CA GLN A 430 19.83 -14.82 -2.85
C GLN A 430 20.96 -13.79 -2.89
N LEU A 431 21.38 -13.38 -4.09
CA LEU A 431 22.53 -12.45 -4.16
C LEU A 431 22.09 -11.04 -3.74
N PRO A 432 22.99 -10.37 -3.01
CA PRO A 432 22.67 -8.97 -2.68
C PRO A 432 22.61 -8.08 -3.94
N ALA A 433 21.70 -7.05 -3.83
CA ALA A 433 21.46 -6.20 -5.02
C ALA A 433 22.75 -5.46 -5.42
N ALA A 434 23.63 -5.21 -4.44
CA ALA A 434 24.89 -4.49 -4.73
C ALA A 434 25.82 -5.32 -5.63
N VAL A 435 25.82 -6.58 -5.37
CA VAL A 435 26.69 -7.45 -6.19
C VAL A 435 26.09 -7.63 -7.59
N VAL A 436 24.75 -7.71 -7.62
CA VAL A 436 24.09 -7.91 -8.93
C VAL A 436 24.28 -6.65 -9.80
N SER A 437 24.24 -5.52 -9.16
CA SER A 437 24.37 -4.26 -9.92
C SER A 437 25.77 -4.11 -10.54
N THR A 438 26.83 -4.57 -9.85
CA THR A 438 28.21 -4.42 -10.37
C THR A 438 28.45 -5.41 -11.52
N LYS A 439 27.76 -6.53 -11.48
CA LYS A 439 28.02 -7.55 -12.51
C LYS A 439 26.77 -7.71 -13.39
N ALA A 440 25.97 -6.72 -13.51
CA ALA A 440 24.65 -6.83 -14.18
C ALA A 440 24.82 -7.27 -15.63
N LEU A 441 25.87 -6.76 -16.30
CA LEU A 441 26.04 -7.13 -17.72
C LEU A 441 26.43 -8.61 -17.86
N ASP A 442 27.33 -9.06 -17.02
CA ASP A 442 27.72 -10.48 -17.08
C ASP A 442 26.53 -11.39 -16.77
N LEU A 443 25.73 -10.93 -15.81
CA LEU A 443 24.59 -11.78 -15.43
C LEU A 443 23.52 -11.80 -16.54
N SER A 444 23.42 -10.66 -17.19
CA SER A 444 22.48 -10.66 -18.33
C SER A 444 22.93 -11.61 -19.44
N ARG A 445 24.23 -11.74 -19.65
CA ARG A 445 24.74 -12.64 -20.71
C ARG A 445 24.60 -14.11 -20.30
N ILE A 446 24.77 -14.32 -19.01
CA ILE A 446 24.64 -15.71 -18.54
C ILE A 446 23.18 -16.14 -18.62
N LEU A 447 22.29 -15.19 -18.31
CA LEU A 447 20.87 -15.56 -18.36
C LEU A 447 20.43 -15.84 -19.80
N LYS A 448 21.09 -15.16 -20.66
CA LYS A 448 20.76 -15.42 -22.08
C LYS A 448 21.09 -16.87 -22.47
N LYS A 449 22.07 -17.40 -21.87
CA LYS A 449 22.49 -18.78 -22.22
C LYS A 449 21.74 -19.81 -21.37
N SER A 450 21.12 -19.35 -20.28
CA SER A 450 20.51 -20.31 -19.35
C SER A 450 19.04 -20.52 -19.71
N VAL A 451 18.85 -21.27 -20.89
CA VAL A 451 17.45 -21.50 -21.30
C VAL A 451 17.17 -23.01 -21.20
N ASP A 452 16.23 -23.26 -20.24
CA ASP A 452 15.80 -24.68 -20.14
C ASP A 452 14.39 -24.73 -19.54
N ILE A 453 13.80 -26.04 -19.27
CA ILE A 453 12.37 -26.23 -18.88
C ILE A 453 12.22 -26.03 -17.37
N SER A 454 13.42 -25.94 -16.67
CA SER A 454 13.34 -25.91 -15.19
C SER A 454 12.71 -24.62 -14.68
N LYS A 455 12.87 -23.50 -15.34
CA LYS A 455 12.26 -22.21 -14.96
C LYS A 455 12.10 -21.34 -16.21
N PRO A 456 10.90 -20.68 -16.22
CA PRO A 456 10.70 -19.81 -17.39
C PRO A 456 11.66 -18.60 -17.37
N GLN A 457 12.05 -18.23 -18.57
CA GLN A 457 13.11 -17.20 -18.70
C GLN A 457 12.58 -15.83 -18.26
N TYR A 458 11.36 -15.54 -18.51
CA TYR A 458 10.87 -14.19 -18.14
C TYR A 458 10.93 -13.97 -16.62
N LEU A 459 10.79 -15.03 -15.80
CA LEU A 459 10.88 -14.87 -14.33
C LEU A 459 12.32 -14.51 -13.91
N ASN A 460 13.28 -15.10 -14.58
CA ASN A 460 14.68 -14.75 -14.25
C ASN A 460 14.98 -13.28 -14.59
N TYR A 461 14.51 -12.84 -15.76
CA TYR A 461 14.78 -11.43 -16.12
C TYR A 461 13.97 -10.48 -15.22
N ARG A 462 12.78 -11.01 -14.85
CA ARG A 462 12.00 -10.16 -13.92
C ARG A 462 12.75 -9.96 -12.61
N LEU A 463 13.28 -11.00 -12.04
CA LEU A 463 14.05 -10.90 -10.78
C LEU A 463 15.29 -10.01 -10.97
N LEU A 464 15.94 -10.22 -12.11
CA LEU A 464 17.11 -9.35 -12.36
C LEU A 464 16.70 -7.87 -12.37
N GLY A 465 15.58 -7.60 -13.10
CA GLY A 465 15.09 -6.19 -13.17
C GLY A 465 14.77 -5.64 -11.77
N ARG A 466 14.15 -6.47 -10.90
CA ARG A 466 13.80 -5.99 -9.54
C ARG A 466 15.05 -5.68 -8.73
N LYS A 467 16.03 -6.55 -8.87
CA LYS A 467 17.28 -6.29 -8.11
C LYS A 467 17.99 -5.04 -8.63
N LEU A 468 17.85 -4.82 -9.90
CA LEU A 468 18.52 -3.62 -10.45
C LEU A 468 17.79 -2.36 -10.01
N CYS A 469 16.48 -2.50 -9.83
CA CYS A 469 15.74 -1.31 -9.36
C CYS A 469 16.05 -1.03 -7.89
N GLU A 470 16.38 -2.14 -7.13
CA GLU A 470 16.77 -1.94 -5.71
C GLU A 470 18.13 -1.23 -5.62
N CYS A 471 19.06 -1.68 -6.45
CA CYS A 471 20.38 -1.02 -6.51
C CYS A 471 20.78 -0.86 -7.98
N HIS A 472 21.10 0.42 -8.28
CA HIS A 472 21.36 0.68 -9.71
C HIS A 472 22.82 0.38 -10.07
N PRO A 473 22.86 -0.15 -11.38
CA PRO A 473 24.24 -0.33 -11.82
C PRO A 473 24.95 1.00 -12.06
N PRO A 474 26.33 0.94 -12.09
CA PRO A 474 27.05 2.17 -12.42
C PRO A 474 26.54 2.80 -13.73
N ALA A 475 26.51 4.16 -13.78
CA ALA A 475 25.86 4.94 -14.86
C ALA A 475 26.34 4.46 -16.24
N GLU A 476 27.57 3.89 -16.31
CA GLU A 476 28.11 3.48 -17.62
C GLU A 476 27.44 2.19 -18.11
N LEU A 477 26.88 1.46 -17.13
CA LEU A 477 26.36 0.13 -17.52
C LEU A 477 24.84 0.19 -17.70
N HIS A 478 24.21 1.38 -17.46
CA HIS A 478 22.73 1.45 -17.52
C HIS A 478 22.23 1.06 -18.91
N LEU A 479 22.77 1.64 -19.98
CA LEU A 479 22.24 1.41 -21.34
C LEU A 479 22.69 0.05 -21.87
N PRO A 480 23.92 -0.33 -21.63
CA PRO A 480 24.35 -1.64 -22.15
C PRO A 480 23.53 -2.79 -21.55
N VAL A 481 23.25 -2.68 -20.28
CA VAL A 481 22.48 -3.78 -19.65
C VAL A 481 21.06 -3.80 -20.22
N LEU A 482 20.50 -2.61 -20.37
CA LEU A 482 19.14 -2.54 -20.92
C LEU A 482 19.10 -3.09 -22.37
N ASN A 483 20.03 -2.72 -23.16
CA ASN A 483 20.04 -3.20 -24.56
C ASN A 483 20.23 -4.73 -24.63
N ASP A 484 21.09 -5.18 -23.75
CA ASP A 484 21.34 -6.64 -23.77
C ASP A 484 20.08 -7.41 -23.33
N VAL A 485 19.42 -6.90 -22.32
CA VAL A 485 18.23 -7.62 -21.83
C VAL A 485 17.10 -7.48 -22.84
N TRP A 486 17.00 -6.29 -23.49
CA TRP A 486 15.80 -6.06 -24.32
C TRP A 486 15.94 -6.76 -25.68
N LYS A 487 17.19 -7.13 -26.05
CA LYS A 487 17.35 -7.97 -27.27
C LYS A 487 16.64 -9.32 -27.10
N GLU A 488 16.56 -9.76 -25.89
CA GLU A 488 15.91 -11.07 -25.66
C GLU A 488 14.43 -10.88 -25.33
N VAL A 489 14.12 -9.90 -24.58
CA VAL A 489 12.74 -9.71 -24.07
C VAL A 489 11.81 -9.36 -25.24
N SER A 490 12.35 -8.65 -26.28
CA SER A 490 11.49 -8.21 -27.40
C SER A 490 11.02 -9.41 -28.23
N LYS A 491 11.64 -10.59 -28.05
CA LYS A 491 11.30 -11.77 -28.87
C LYS A 491 10.18 -12.56 -28.23
N PHE A 492 9.72 -12.15 -27.02
CA PHE A 492 8.69 -12.94 -26.34
C PHE A 492 7.35 -12.76 -27.04
N THR A 493 6.61 -13.98 -27.30
CA THR A 493 5.34 -13.94 -28.08
C THR A 493 4.15 -13.82 -27.13
N ASP A 494 4.38 -14.34 -25.87
CA ASP A 494 3.27 -14.23 -24.90
C ASP A 494 3.18 -12.82 -24.30
N LEU A 495 2.01 -12.21 -24.43
CA LEU A 495 1.85 -10.78 -24.06
C LEU A 495 1.96 -10.59 -22.54
N VAL A 496 1.45 -11.47 -21.74
CA VAL A 496 1.49 -11.30 -20.27
C VAL A 496 2.94 -11.43 -19.77
N GLU A 497 3.61 -12.42 -20.33
CA GLU A 497 5.03 -12.57 -19.91
C GLU A 497 5.85 -11.33 -20.31
N TYR A 498 5.60 -10.87 -21.47
CA TYR A 498 6.34 -9.68 -21.94
C TYR A 498 6.01 -8.46 -21.09
N LEU A 499 4.69 -8.21 -20.87
CA LEU A 499 4.28 -6.98 -20.15
C LEU A 499 4.79 -7.03 -18.71
N THR A 500 4.83 -8.22 -18.14
CA THR A 500 5.37 -8.33 -16.76
C THR A 500 6.83 -7.85 -16.71
N LEU A 501 7.58 -8.14 -17.72
CA LEU A 501 8.98 -7.67 -17.75
C LEU A 501 9.04 -6.18 -18.06
N ALA A 502 8.16 -5.82 -18.99
CA ALA A 502 8.16 -4.37 -19.32
C ALA A 502 7.80 -3.54 -18.09
N ASP A 503 6.92 -4.06 -17.29
CA ASP A 503 6.50 -3.32 -16.08
C ASP A 503 7.68 -3.06 -15.14
N VAL A 504 8.53 -4.01 -14.92
CA VAL A 504 9.68 -3.85 -14.00
C VAL A 504 10.71 -2.91 -14.63
N PHE A 505 10.84 -3.00 -15.89
CA PHE A 505 11.96 -2.25 -16.51
C PHE A 505 11.53 -0.81 -16.81
N VAL A 506 10.15 -0.59 -16.79
CA VAL A 506 9.73 0.83 -16.85
C VAL A 506 10.25 1.57 -15.60
N GLU A 507 10.17 0.85 -14.51
CA GLU A 507 10.72 1.46 -13.28
C GLU A 507 12.24 1.64 -13.38
N TYR A 508 12.84 0.64 -13.92
CA TYR A 508 14.30 0.76 -14.07
C TYR A 508 14.66 1.92 -14.99
N ILE A 509 13.93 2.15 -16.09
CA ILE A 509 14.27 3.20 -17.07
C ILE A 509 13.96 4.57 -16.47
N LEU A 510 12.87 4.58 -15.68
CA LEU A 510 12.51 5.89 -15.09
C LEU A 510 13.58 6.35 -14.10
N GLN A 511 14.33 5.43 -13.52
CA GLN A 511 15.33 5.79 -12.50
C GLN A 511 16.71 6.02 -13.15
N CYS A 512 17.02 5.39 -14.30
CA CYS A 512 18.44 5.32 -14.73
C CYS A 512 18.61 5.99 -16.09
N SER A 513 17.53 6.18 -16.86
CA SER A 513 17.82 6.54 -18.27
C SER A 513 16.98 7.75 -18.67
N SER A 514 17.32 8.21 -20.01
CA SER A 514 16.72 9.41 -20.64
C SER A 514 15.35 9.10 -21.25
N ASP A 515 14.55 10.08 -21.53
CA ASP A 515 13.19 10.04 -22.13
C ASP A 515 13.18 9.27 -23.45
N ASN A 516 14.35 9.11 -24.12
CA ASN A 516 14.40 8.37 -25.40
C ASN A 516 14.19 6.86 -25.20
N GLU A 517 14.77 6.32 -24.13
CA GLU A 517 14.63 4.87 -23.89
C GLU A 517 13.19 4.52 -23.48
N MET A 518 12.57 5.44 -22.76
CA MET A 518 11.15 5.22 -22.42
C MET A 518 10.28 5.22 -23.68
N HIS A 519 10.64 6.12 -24.54
CA HIS A 519 9.88 6.16 -25.81
C HIS A 519 10.07 4.84 -26.59
N ALA A 520 11.26 4.35 -26.69
CA ALA A 520 11.50 3.11 -27.43
C ALA A 520 10.74 1.93 -26.79
N LEU A 521 10.71 1.94 -25.44
CA LEU A 521 10.01 0.82 -24.79
C LEU A 521 8.50 0.92 -25.03
N LEU A 522 7.95 2.17 -24.94
CA LEU A 522 6.49 2.30 -25.18
C LEU A 522 6.15 1.91 -26.62
N LYS A 523 7.07 2.30 -27.54
CA LYS A 523 6.83 1.88 -28.94
C LYS A 523 6.80 0.34 -29.06
N ASP A 524 7.67 -0.26 -28.35
CA ASP A 524 7.73 -1.74 -28.45
C ASP A 524 6.49 -2.37 -27.78
N ILE A 525 6.02 -1.76 -26.69
CA ILE A 525 4.81 -2.30 -26.04
C ILE A 525 3.63 -2.20 -27.01
N VAL A 526 3.55 -1.10 -27.69
CA VAL A 526 2.42 -0.92 -28.64
C VAL A 526 2.52 -1.96 -29.76
N LYS A 527 3.72 -2.22 -30.21
CA LYS A 527 3.88 -3.25 -31.27
C LYS A 527 3.34 -4.60 -30.80
N HIS A 528 3.57 -4.95 -29.55
CA HIS A 528 3.10 -6.26 -29.05
C HIS A 528 1.59 -6.23 -28.79
N LEU A 529 1.12 -5.08 -28.45
CA LEU A 529 -0.33 -4.99 -28.19
C LEU A 529 -1.13 -5.07 -29.49
N LYS A 530 -0.47 -4.61 -30.61
CA LYS A 530 -1.19 -4.68 -31.89
C LYS A 530 -1.28 -6.13 -32.38
N LYS A 531 -0.44 -6.97 -31.91
CA LYS A 531 -0.39 -8.36 -32.41
C LYS A 531 -1.34 -9.26 -31.61
N ALA A 532 -1.72 -8.83 -30.45
CA ALA A 532 -2.53 -9.72 -29.60
C ALA A 532 -3.55 -8.89 -28.81
N THR A 533 -4.73 -9.57 -28.55
CA THR A 533 -5.74 -8.90 -27.70
C THR A 533 -5.39 -9.13 -26.22
N PRO A 534 -5.42 -7.98 -25.49
CA PRO A 534 -4.97 -8.06 -24.09
C PRO A 534 -5.99 -8.78 -23.20
N SER A 535 -5.54 -9.83 -22.48
CA SER A 535 -6.35 -10.48 -21.42
C SER A 535 -6.54 -9.55 -20.21
N GLU A 536 -7.37 -9.90 -19.26
CA GLU A 536 -7.62 -9.06 -18.04
C GLU A 536 -6.33 -8.90 -17.23
N GLU A 537 -5.56 -9.96 -17.13
CA GLU A 537 -4.26 -9.87 -16.42
C GLU A 537 -3.30 -8.90 -17.11
N ALA A 538 -3.26 -8.97 -18.42
CA ALA A 538 -2.37 -8.06 -19.18
C ALA A 538 -2.82 -6.60 -19.01
N LEU A 539 -4.16 -6.38 -18.90
CA LEU A 539 -4.64 -5.00 -18.73
C LEU A 539 -4.25 -4.45 -17.35
N LYS A 540 -4.23 -5.37 -16.30
CA LYS A 540 -3.81 -4.91 -14.96
C LYS A 540 -2.33 -4.50 -14.97
N ILE A 541 -1.58 -5.29 -15.72
CA ILE A 541 -0.15 -4.94 -15.75
C ILE A 541 0.05 -3.64 -16.54
N LEU A 542 -0.75 -3.52 -17.64
CA LEU A 542 -0.65 -2.27 -18.43
C LEU A 542 -1.07 -1.06 -17.59
N GLU A 543 -2.11 -1.31 -16.78
CA GLU A 543 -2.53 -0.22 -15.86
C GLU A 543 -1.35 0.21 -14.95
N SER A 544 -0.68 -0.76 -14.39
CA SER A 544 0.47 -0.43 -13.53
C SER A 544 1.54 0.33 -14.31
N ILE A 545 1.77 -0.01 -15.55
CA ILE A 545 2.82 0.67 -16.35
C ILE A 545 2.41 2.13 -16.59
N VAL A 546 1.12 2.31 -16.93
CA VAL A 546 0.67 3.69 -17.24
C VAL A 546 0.75 4.55 -15.97
N VAL A 547 0.42 3.99 -14.85
CA VAL A 547 0.44 4.76 -13.59
C VAL A 547 1.88 5.11 -13.21
N LYS A 548 2.85 4.17 -13.40
CA LYS A 548 4.27 4.46 -13.08
C LYS A 548 4.83 5.55 -14.00
N VAL A 549 4.37 5.45 -15.22
CA VAL A 549 4.89 6.47 -16.16
C VAL A 549 4.31 7.84 -15.79
N MET A 550 3.07 7.81 -15.29
CA MET A 550 2.43 9.08 -14.90
C MET A 550 3.11 9.65 -13.65
N GLY A 551 3.44 8.77 -12.66
CA GLY A 551 4.11 9.23 -11.42
C GLY A 551 5.40 9.99 -11.71
N ASN A 552 6.05 9.86 -12.83
CA ASN A 552 7.34 10.55 -13.08
C ASN A 552 7.12 11.83 -13.89
N ALA A 553 5.92 11.95 -14.43
CA ALA A 553 5.73 13.16 -15.27
C ALA A 553 5.53 14.40 -14.38
N SER A 554 6.22 15.58 -14.79
CA SER A 554 6.15 16.83 -14.00
C SER A 554 4.84 17.58 -14.27
N ASP A 555 4.34 17.42 -15.56
CA ASP A 555 3.10 18.15 -15.89
C ASP A 555 2.28 17.32 -16.88
N LEU A 556 0.99 17.70 -16.93
CA LEU A 556 0.06 16.98 -17.83
C LEU A 556 0.52 17.08 -19.29
N LYS A 557 1.14 18.17 -19.65
CA LYS A 557 1.60 18.35 -21.05
C LYS A 557 2.71 17.36 -21.41
N GLY A 558 3.57 17.22 -20.48
CA GLY A 558 4.68 16.26 -20.71
C GLY A 558 4.15 14.83 -20.89
N PHE A 559 3.15 14.64 -20.15
CA PHE A 559 2.58 13.27 -20.18
C PHE A 559 1.77 13.06 -21.46
N LEU A 560 1.01 14.07 -21.92
CA LEU A 560 0.19 13.93 -23.15
C LEU A 560 1.06 13.97 -24.40
N ASN A 561 2.19 14.60 -24.28
CA ASN A 561 3.03 14.69 -25.50
C ASN A 561 3.88 13.43 -25.68
N MET A 562 3.67 12.54 -24.69
CA MET A 562 4.48 11.32 -24.84
C MET A 562 3.89 10.46 -25.99
N PRO A 563 4.78 10.09 -26.86
CA PRO A 563 4.32 9.32 -28.02
C PRO A 563 3.75 7.95 -27.62
N PHE A 564 2.64 7.51 -28.09
CA PHE A 564 1.99 6.19 -27.99
C PHE A 564 1.18 6.08 -26.70
N PHE A 565 1.29 7.10 -25.85
CA PHE A 565 0.55 7.04 -24.57
C PHE A 565 -0.96 7.00 -24.85
N THR A 566 -1.42 7.89 -25.70
CA THR A 566 -2.88 7.91 -25.96
C THR A 566 -3.34 6.56 -26.52
N TYR A 567 -2.36 5.97 -27.31
CA TYR A 567 -2.74 4.64 -27.82
C TYR A 567 -2.91 3.64 -26.67
N LEU A 568 -2.06 3.69 -25.67
CA LEU A 568 -2.17 2.75 -24.53
C LEU A 568 -3.47 2.97 -23.75
N LEU A 569 -3.81 4.22 -23.64
CA LEU A 569 -5.04 4.52 -22.88
C LEU A 569 -6.27 4.00 -23.62
N ASP A 570 -6.16 4.04 -24.95
CA ASP A 570 -7.33 3.62 -25.74
C ASP A 570 -7.52 2.10 -25.65
N LYS A 571 -6.46 1.41 -25.33
CA LYS A 571 -6.59 -0.06 -25.30
C LYS A 571 -7.17 -0.53 -23.96
N LEU A 572 -7.11 0.37 -22.97
CA LEU A 572 -7.65 -0.03 -21.67
C LEU A 572 -9.18 -0.01 -21.71
N HIS A 573 -9.81 -1.11 -21.05
CA HIS A 573 -11.29 -1.08 -20.97
C HIS A 573 -11.74 -1.66 -19.62
N GLY A 574 -13.00 -1.41 -19.32
CA GLY A 574 -13.59 -1.98 -18.08
C GLY A 574 -13.10 -1.24 -16.83
N GLU A 575 -12.68 -2.05 -15.78
CA GLU A 575 -12.29 -1.48 -14.47
C GLU A 575 -10.90 -0.86 -14.53
N THR A 576 -10.07 -1.33 -15.42
CA THR A 576 -8.71 -0.77 -15.52
C THR A 576 -8.74 0.64 -16.13
N LYS A 577 -9.67 0.85 -17.13
CA LYS A 577 -9.79 2.21 -17.71
C LYS A 577 -10.30 3.21 -16.66
N LYS A 578 -11.26 2.70 -15.88
CA LYS A 578 -11.79 3.59 -14.82
C LYS A 578 -10.70 3.94 -13.80
N SER A 579 -9.98 2.98 -13.45
CA SER A 579 -8.91 3.20 -12.45
C SER A 579 -7.86 4.19 -12.97
N VAL A 580 -7.41 4.01 -14.22
CA VAL A 580 -6.37 4.91 -14.77
C VAL A 580 -6.93 6.33 -14.90
N GLN A 581 -8.19 6.49 -15.34
CA GLN A 581 -8.79 7.83 -15.47
C GLN A 581 -8.88 8.53 -14.11
N LYS A 582 -9.20 7.74 -13.11
CA LYS A 582 -9.19 8.34 -11.75
C LYS A 582 -7.79 8.81 -11.35
N GLN A 583 -6.89 7.97 -11.63
CA GLN A 583 -5.51 8.35 -11.25
C GLN A 583 -5.04 9.61 -11.99
N ILE A 584 -5.51 9.70 -13.28
CA ILE A 584 -5.11 10.92 -14.04
C ILE A 584 -5.76 12.15 -13.39
N LEU A 585 -7.04 12.05 -13.00
CA LEU A 585 -7.70 13.21 -12.38
C LEU A 585 -7.09 13.52 -11.01
N LEU A 586 -6.67 12.46 -10.36
CA LEU A 586 -5.99 12.70 -9.06
C LEU A 586 -4.65 13.40 -9.28
N PHE A 587 -3.97 12.91 -10.28
CA PHE A 587 -2.67 13.56 -10.59
C PHE A 587 -2.86 15.06 -10.87
N ILE A 588 -3.94 15.38 -11.53
CA ILE A 588 -4.18 16.80 -11.87
C ILE A 588 -4.57 17.57 -10.61
N SER A 589 -5.36 16.92 -9.82
CA SER A 589 -5.80 17.60 -8.60
C SER A 589 -4.62 17.85 -7.65
N ARG A 590 -3.63 16.97 -7.65
CA ARG A 590 -2.45 17.15 -6.76
C ARG A 590 -1.52 18.24 -7.28
N GLN A 591 -1.42 18.33 -8.55
CA GLN A 591 -0.49 19.37 -9.09
C GLN A 591 -1.05 20.77 -8.86
N ASN A 592 -2.37 20.89 -8.77
CA ASN A 592 -3.10 22.15 -8.52
C ASN A 592 -2.63 23.27 -9.45
N GLN A 593 -2.40 22.88 -10.75
CA GLN A 593 -2.05 23.91 -11.76
C GLN A 593 -3.27 24.18 -12.66
N TYR A 594 -3.35 25.54 -13.07
CA TYR A 594 -4.51 25.88 -13.93
C TYR A 594 -4.32 25.31 -15.34
N LEU A 595 -5.50 24.76 -15.85
CA LEU A 595 -5.45 24.18 -17.21
C LEU A 595 -5.82 25.23 -18.25
N GLY A 596 -4.83 25.77 -18.92
CA GLY A 596 -5.10 26.86 -19.89
C GLY A 596 -5.03 26.35 -21.33
N ASP A 597 -4.38 25.22 -21.56
CA ASP A 597 -4.20 24.73 -22.94
C ASP A 597 -5.49 24.00 -23.41
N PRO A 598 -6.05 24.35 -24.59
CA PRO A 598 -7.32 23.79 -25.11
C PRO A 598 -7.24 22.28 -25.30
N ILE A 599 -6.06 21.77 -25.68
CA ILE A 599 -5.94 20.31 -25.89
C ILE A 599 -6.04 19.58 -24.55
N GLU A 600 -5.42 20.15 -23.51
CA GLU A 600 -5.48 19.51 -22.18
C GLU A 600 -6.91 19.55 -21.62
N ARG A 601 -7.50 20.65 -21.89
CA ARG A 601 -8.87 20.78 -21.35
C ARG A 601 -9.81 19.78 -22.02
N ASP A 602 -9.71 19.75 -23.37
CA ASP A 602 -10.59 18.81 -24.09
C ASP A 602 -10.28 17.36 -23.71
N PHE A 603 -9.05 17.04 -23.58
CA PHE A 603 -8.68 15.67 -23.17
C PHE A 603 -9.26 15.32 -21.80
N VAL A 604 -9.10 16.26 -20.79
CA VAL A 604 -9.56 15.93 -19.42
C VAL A 604 -11.10 15.93 -19.39
N PHE A 605 -11.64 16.81 -20.24
CA PHE A 605 -13.12 16.83 -20.29
C PHE A 605 -13.65 15.50 -20.82
N ASN A 606 -13.08 14.95 -21.91
CA ASN A 606 -13.54 13.65 -22.43
C ASN A 606 -13.28 12.51 -21.43
N LEU A 607 -12.19 12.66 -20.71
CA LEU A 607 -11.91 11.64 -19.68
C LEU A 607 -12.96 11.67 -18.57
N SER A 608 -13.29 12.88 -18.15
CA SER A 608 -14.29 13.01 -17.08
C SER A 608 -15.66 12.54 -17.57
N LYS A 609 -15.93 12.78 -18.85
CA LYS A 609 -17.22 12.32 -19.39
C LYS A 609 -17.29 10.78 -19.41
N SER A 610 -16.21 10.25 -19.93
CA SER A 610 -16.17 8.77 -19.96
C SER A 610 -16.30 8.17 -18.56
N LEU A 611 -15.64 8.84 -17.54
CA LEU A 611 -15.72 8.35 -16.15
C LEU A 611 -17.15 8.48 -15.61
N TYR A 612 -17.77 9.53 -16.00
CA TYR A 612 -19.15 9.74 -15.53
C TYR A 612 -20.10 8.73 -16.19
N LYS A 613 -19.90 8.41 -17.47
CA LYS A 613 -20.80 7.46 -18.16
C LYS A 613 -20.61 6.04 -17.62
N SER A 614 -19.50 5.88 -17.02
CA SER A 614 -19.24 4.51 -16.51
C SER A 614 -19.98 4.28 -15.20
N LEU A 615 -20.59 5.31 -14.59
CA LEU A 615 -21.35 5.14 -13.34
C LEU A 615 -22.70 4.49 -13.64
N ASP A 616 -22.90 3.19 -13.08
CA ASP A 616 -24.21 2.52 -13.26
C ASP A 616 -25.00 2.51 -11.95
N SER A 617 -26.32 2.12 -12.01
CA SER A 617 -27.22 2.09 -10.84
C SER A 617 -26.67 1.19 -9.73
N LEU A 618 -25.65 0.39 -10.09
CA LEU A 618 -25.10 -0.52 -9.07
C LEU A 618 -23.84 0.05 -8.44
N SER A 619 -23.42 1.32 -8.89
CA SER A 619 -22.17 1.89 -8.33
C SER A 619 -22.42 2.35 -6.90
N SER A 620 -21.36 2.09 -6.05
CA SER A 620 -21.48 2.47 -4.62
C SER A 620 -21.55 4.00 -4.45
N GLU A 621 -22.26 4.38 -3.44
CA GLU A 621 -22.37 5.83 -3.13
C GLU A 621 -20.99 6.46 -2.92
N ASP A 622 -20.06 5.70 -2.42
CA ASP A 622 -18.70 6.25 -2.19
C ASP A 622 -17.99 6.52 -3.52
N GLU A 623 -18.17 5.65 -4.40
CA GLU A 623 -17.54 5.84 -5.73
C GLU A 623 -18.13 7.08 -6.44
N GLN A 624 -19.42 7.21 -6.33
CA GLN A 624 -20.05 8.41 -6.93
C GLN A 624 -19.53 9.70 -6.29
N ARG A 625 -19.34 9.62 -5.02
CA ARG A 625 -18.83 10.83 -4.33
C ARG A 625 -17.39 11.14 -4.74
N GLN A 626 -16.64 10.13 -4.84
CA GLN A 626 -15.23 10.35 -5.24
C GLN A 626 -15.15 10.93 -6.66
N PHE A 627 -15.95 10.38 -7.61
CA PHE A 627 -15.93 10.92 -8.99
C PHE A 627 -16.38 12.38 -9.00
N ALA A 628 -17.40 12.60 -8.17
CA ALA A 628 -17.92 13.98 -8.15
C ALA A 628 -16.87 14.96 -7.63
N ARG A 629 -16.11 14.54 -6.69
CA ARG A 629 -15.07 15.44 -6.13
C ARG A 629 -13.96 15.69 -7.16
N LEU A 630 -13.57 14.64 -7.85
CA LEU A 630 -12.45 14.80 -8.81
C LEU A 630 -12.88 15.65 -10.00
N ILE A 631 -14.11 15.36 -10.43
CA ILE A 631 -14.57 16.13 -11.59
C ILE A 631 -14.80 17.59 -11.19
N SER A 632 -15.32 17.82 -9.99
CA SER A 632 -15.52 19.21 -9.53
C SER A 632 -14.18 19.96 -9.43
N ARG A 633 -13.23 19.21 -8.90
CA ARG A 633 -11.92 19.88 -8.81
C ARG A 633 -11.37 20.20 -10.21
N PHE A 634 -11.54 19.34 -11.16
CA PHE A 634 -11.12 19.63 -12.54
C PHE A 634 -11.80 20.89 -13.07
N VAL A 635 -13.12 20.96 -12.87
CA VAL A 635 -13.85 22.14 -13.39
C VAL A 635 -13.31 23.41 -12.72
N GLN A 636 -12.89 23.31 -11.50
CA GLN A 636 -12.39 24.52 -10.79
C GLN A 636 -11.00 24.90 -11.30
N LEU A 637 -10.27 24.00 -11.86
CA LEU A 637 -8.88 24.29 -12.26
C LEU A 637 -8.85 24.80 -13.70
N VAL A 638 -9.97 24.75 -14.38
CA VAL A 638 -9.94 25.20 -15.79
C VAL A 638 -9.92 26.74 -15.83
N ASP A 639 -8.97 27.20 -16.69
CA ASP A 639 -8.86 28.69 -16.77
C ASP A 639 -8.73 29.10 -18.25
N PHE A 640 -9.70 29.97 -18.66
CA PHE A 640 -9.67 30.46 -20.06
C PHE A 640 -9.04 31.85 -20.12
N LYS A 641 -8.22 32.18 -19.06
CA LYS A 641 -7.50 33.47 -18.97
C LYS A 641 -8.44 34.64 -19.26
N GLU A 642 -8.32 35.40 -20.42
CA GLU A 642 -9.09 36.65 -20.58
C GLU A 642 -10.41 36.38 -21.30
N ASP A 643 -10.59 35.11 -21.73
CA ASP A 643 -11.79 34.89 -22.54
C ASP A 643 -12.93 34.36 -21.64
N VAL A 644 -13.70 35.24 -21.09
CA VAL A 644 -14.72 34.91 -20.07
C VAL A 644 -15.95 34.30 -20.77
N GLU A 645 -16.17 34.55 -22.06
CA GLU A 645 -17.35 33.98 -22.76
C GLU A 645 -17.15 32.51 -23.05
N GLN A 646 -15.96 32.20 -23.50
CA GLN A 646 -15.70 30.78 -23.75
C GLN A 646 -15.72 29.97 -22.45
N HIS A 647 -15.25 30.68 -21.39
CA HIS A 647 -15.31 29.95 -20.10
C HIS A 647 -16.75 29.65 -19.69
N LEU A 648 -17.64 30.61 -19.95
CA LEU A 648 -19.06 30.37 -19.60
C LEU A 648 -19.65 29.25 -20.49
N LEU A 649 -19.30 29.23 -21.76
CA LEU A 649 -19.79 28.14 -22.63
C LEU A 649 -19.31 26.78 -22.14
N PHE A 650 -18.10 26.80 -21.68
CA PHE A 650 -17.58 25.54 -21.11
C PHE A 650 -18.42 25.11 -19.91
N LEU A 651 -18.79 26.06 -19.06
CA LEU A 651 -19.62 25.70 -17.88
C LEU A 651 -20.99 25.18 -18.32
N VAL A 652 -21.47 25.77 -19.42
CA VAL A 652 -22.78 25.27 -19.92
C VAL A 652 -22.63 23.82 -20.39
N ASP A 653 -21.49 23.56 -21.02
CA ASP A 653 -21.26 22.17 -21.46
C ASP A 653 -21.12 21.23 -20.26
N CYS A 654 -20.47 21.74 -19.15
CA CYS A 654 -20.30 20.88 -17.97
C CYS A 654 -21.67 20.59 -17.32
N ARG A 655 -22.51 21.61 -17.33
CA ARG A 655 -23.85 21.39 -16.75
C ARG A 655 -24.64 20.38 -17.58
N GLY A 656 -24.50 20.44 -18.91
CA GLY A 656 -25.24 19.54 -19.82
C GLY A 656 -24.71 18.10 -19.75
N THR A 657 -23.44 17.92 -19.51
CA THR A 657 -22.85 16.57 -19.55
C THR A 657 -23.02 15.86 -18.19
N PHE A 658 -22.88 16.66 -17.04
CA PHE A 658 -22.90 16.02 -15.71
C PHE A 658 -24.21 16.39 -15.00
N THR A 659 -25.28 15.73 -15.39
CA THR A 659 -26.64 16.17 -14.97
C THR A 659 -26.97 15.63 -13.57
N THR A 660 -26.41 14.49 -13.20
CA THR A 660 -26.85 13.84 -11.95
C THR A 660 -25.93 14.24 -10.79
N MET A 661 -24.82 14.98 -11.05
CA MET A 661 -23.84 15.23 -9.97
C MET A 661 -24.04 16.65 -9.42
N ASP A 662 -24.51 16.69 -8.18
CA ASP A 662 -24.83 18.00 -7.58
C ASP A 662 -23.55 18.79 -7.25
N PRO A 663 -22.46 18.14 -6.84
CA PRO A 663 -21.24 18.89 -6.51
C PRO A 663 -20.69 19.64 -7.73
N VAL A 664 -20.83 19.03 -8.91
CA VAL A 664 -20.32 19.71 -10.12
C VAL A 664 -21.20 20.93 -10.44
N LYS A 665 -22.54 20.73 -10.28
CA LYS A 665 -23.44 21.88 -10.52
C LYS A 665 -23.12 23.04 -9.56
N GLU A 666 -22.80 22.63 -8.36
CA GLU A 666 -22.43 23.70 -7.41
C GLU A 666 -21.15 24.41 -7.84
N ALA A 667 -20.21 23.63 -8.25
CA ALA A 667 -18.92 24.24 -8.65
C ALA A 667 -19.13 25.17 -9.86
N VAL A 668 -20.00 24.72 -10.79
CA VAL A 668 -20.16 25.54 -12.01
C VAL A 668 -20.86 26.86 -11.64
N VAL A 669 -21.80 26.85 -10.66
CA VAL A 669 -22.48 28.10 -10.25
C VAL A 669 -21.48 29.04 -9.57
N HIS A 670 -20.66 28.50 -8.72
CA HIS A 670 -19.67 29.36 -8.05
C HIS A 670 -18.69 29.98 -9.06
N ILE A 671 -18.28 29.14 -10.02
CA ILE A 671 -17.31 29.68 -11.00
C ILE A 671 -18.00 30.73 -11.87
N SER A 672 -19.29 30.47 -12.19
CA SER A 672 -20.02 31.50 -12.98
C SER A 672 -20.13 32.80 -12.19
N ASN A 673 -20.45 32.72 -10.84
CA ASN A 673 -20.47 33.94 -10.02
C ASN A 673 -19.10 34.64 -9.98
N ARG A 674 -18.11 33.83 -9.95
CA ARG A 674 -16.75 34.42 -9.94
C ARG A 674 -16.48 35.14 -11.27
N LEU A 675 -16.92 34.51 -12.37
CA LEU A 675 -16.70 35.16 -13.68
C LEU A 675 -17.42 36.51 -13.73
N ALA A 676 -18.62 36.54 -13.10
CA ALA A 676 -19.38 37.81 -13.09
C ALA A 676 -18.64 38.87 -12.27
N VAL A 677 -18.03 38.45 -11.22
CA VAL A 677 -17.32 39.42 -10.37
C VAL A 677 -16.03 39.88 -11.06
N ILE A 678 -15.31 38.94 -11.75
CA ILE A 678 -14.08 39.31 -12.49
C ILE A 678 -14.42 40.33 -13.58
N ALA A 679 -15.60 40.07 -14.18
CA ALA A 679 -16.00 41.03 -15.23
C ALA A 679 -16.19 42.43 -14.64
N LEU A 680 -16.66 42.49 -13.45
CA LEU A 680 -16.84 43.80 -12.79
C LEU A 680 -15.49 44.42 -12.41
N ARG A 681 -14.60 43.60 -11.96
CA ARG A 681 -13.27 44.12 -11.58
C ARG A 681 -12.50 44.65 -12.80
N VAL A 682 -12.63 43.92 -13.88
CA VAL A 682 -11.90 44.36 -15.09
C VAL A 682 -12.50 45.69 -15.58
N ALA A 683 -13.68 45.90 -15.24
CA ALA A 683 -14.35 47.12 -15.74
C ALA A 683 -14.25 48.25 -14.71
N LYS A 684 -13.33 48.15 -13.59
CA LYS A 684 -13.06 49.15 -12.53
C LYS A 684 -14.37 49.72 -11.99
N GLY A 685 -15.42 48.91 -12.00
CA GLY A 685 -16.62 49.35 -11.24
C GLY A 685 -17.66 49.98 -12.19
N LYS A 686 -17.24 50.23 -13.51
CA LYS A 686 -18.25 50.74 -14.48
C LYS A 686 -18.33 49.78 -15.66
N LEU A 687 -19.52 49.16 -15.72
CA LEU A 687 -19.64 48.08 -16.72
C LEU A 687 -20.06 48.66 -18.07
N ASN A 688 -19.27 48.32 -19.19
CA ASN A 688 -19.77 48.58 -20.55
C ASN A 688 -20.98 47.70 -20.89
N GLN A 689 -21.82 48.15 -21.93
CA GLN A 689 -23.05 47.40 -22.27
C GLN A 689 -22.74 45.92 -22.56
N HIS A 690 -21.68 45.67 -23.13
CA HIS A 690 -21.29 44.27 -23.41
C HIS A 690 -20.98 43.50 -22.12
N ALA A 691 -20.32 44.08 -21.19
CA ALA A 691 -19.99 43.44 -19.89
C ALA A 691 -21.26 43.21 -19.06
N VAL A 692 -22.20 44.13 -19.21
CA VAL A 692 -23.47 43.95 -18.48
C VAL A 692 -24.22 42.75 -19.09
N ASP A 693 -24.23 42.67 -20.43
CA ASP A 693 -24.91 41.53 -21.07
C ASP A 693 -24.26 40.20 -20.65
N PHE A 694 -22.98 40.27 -20.55
CA PHE A 694 -22.29 39.03 -20.14
C PHE A 694 -22.68 38.64 -18.71
N VAL A 695 -22.59 39.61 -17.78
CA VAL A 695 -22.94 39.32 -16.37
C VAL A 695 -24.39 38.83 -16.31
N LYS A 696 -25.27 39.42 -17.20
CA LYS A 696 -26.67 38.93 -17.23
C LYS A 696 -26.71 37.46 -17.66
N SER A 697 -25.94 37.16 -18.63
CA SER A 697 -25.90 35.75 -19.08
C SER A 697 -25.41 34.82 -17.95
N CYS A 698 -24.45 35.25 -17.12
CA CYS A 698 -23.95 34.40 -16.02
C CYS A 698 -25.03 34.18 -14.96
N VAL A 699 -25.72 35.26 -14.69
CA VAL A 699 -26.76 35.15 -13.63
C VAL A 699 -27.92 34.30 -14.17
N THR A 700 -28.29 34.55 -15.44
CA THR A 700 -29.37 33.72 -16.02
C THR A 700 -28.98 32.23 -16.03
N PHE A 701 -27.73 32.02 -16.37
CA PHE A 701 -27.24 30.63 -16.30
C PHE A 701 -27.43 30.06 -14.90
N ASN A 702 -27.08 30.86 -13.85
CA ASN A 702 -27.24 30.36 -12.47
C ASN A 702 -28.74 30.19 -12.12
N GLU A 703 -29.65 30.97 -12.73
CA GLU A 703 -31.10 30.89 -12.42
C GLU A 703 -31.69 29.58 -12.94
N ILE A 704 -31.05 29.09 -13.97
CA ILE A 704 -31.65 27.85 -14.51
C ILE A 704 -30.92 26.64 -13.90
N THR A 705 -29.70 26.81 -13.41
CA THR A 705 -28.91 25.65 -12.94
C THR A 705 -29.25 25.33 -11.49
N ILE A 706 -29.54 26.33 -10.63
CA ILE A 706 -29.69 26.14 -9.17
C ILE A 706 -30.93 25.29 -8.88
N PRO A 707 -32.05 25.47 -9.65
CA PRO A 707 -33.24 24.65 -9.33
C PRO A 707 -33.02 23.18 -9.67
N SER A 708 -32.10 22.88 -10.52
CA SER A 708 -31.86 21.47 -10.91
C SER A 708 -31.12 20.70 -9.80
N LEU A 709 -30.68 21.36 -8.70
CA LEU A 709 -29.95 20.68 -7.63
C LEU A 709 -30.95 19.95 -6.72
N GLU A 710 -30.54 18.75 -6.20
CA GLU A 710 -31.45 17.96 -5.34
C GLU A 710 -31.39 18.44 -3.88
N ASN A 711 -30.12 18.90 -3.48
CA ASN A 711 -29.98 19.36 -2.07
C ASN A 711 -30.52 20.79 -1.92
N VAL A 712 -31.49 20.89 -1.05
CA VAL A 712 -32.25 22.16 -0.92
C VAL A 712 -31.37 23.21 -0.21
N LEU A 713 -30.66 22.75 0.83
CA LEU A 713 -29.80 23.72 1.54
C LEU A 713 -28.75 24.32 0.60
N LYS A 714 -28.19 23.55 -0.15
CA LYS A 714 -27.19 24.08 -1.10
C LYS A 714 -27.84 25.03 -2.11
N ARG A 715 -29.13 24.70 -2.49
CA ARG A 715 -29.84 25.62 -3.41
C ARG A 715 -30.00 27.01 -2.76
N ILE A 716 -30.34 26.95 -1.45
CA ILE A 716 -30.59 28.24 -0.77
C ILE A 716 -29.28 29.03 -0.69
N LEU A 717 -28.25 28.38 -0.39
CA LEU A 717 -26.96 29.10 -0.29
C LEU A 717 -26.52 29.66 -1.65
N LEU A 718 -26.75 28.86 -2.66
CA LEU A 718 -26.31 29.33 -4.00
C LEU A 718 -27.19 30.48 -4.49
N TYR A 719 -28.56 30.41 -4.15
CA TYR A 719 -29.42 31.56 -4.51
C TYR A 719 -28.94 32.83 -3.83
N ILE A 720 -28.56 32.68 -2.52
CA ILE A 720 -28.12 33.88 -1.79
C ILE A 720 -26.82 34.43 -2.42
N ALA A 721 -25.89 33.52 -2.69
CA ALA A 721 -24.60 33.98 -3.26
C ALA A 721 -24.81 34.62 -4.64
N SER A 722 -25.67 33.98 -5.47
CA SER A 722 -25.87 34.52 -6.84
C SER A 722 -26.65 35.84 -6.80
N ALA A 723 -27.55 35.99 -5.76
CA ALA A 723 -28.29 37.27 -5.62
C ALA A 723 -27.34 38.39 -5.19
N GLU A 724 -26.38 38.00 -4.42
CA GLU A 724 -25.40 39.03 -3.99
C GLU A 724 -24.57 39.51 -5.18
N VAL A 725 -24.16 38.52 -5.93
CA VAL A 725 -23.31 38.88 -7.09
C VAL A 725 -24.15 39.72 -8.07
N ALA A 726 -25.43 39.37 -8.22
CA ALA A 726 -26.29 40.16 -9.14
C ALA A 726 -26.45 41.60 -8.64
N LEU A 727 -26.51 41.73 -7.30
CA LEU A 727 -26.71 43.09 -6.73
C LEU A 727 -25.44 43.94 -6.88
N ILE A 728 -24.32 43.28 -6.68
CA ILE A 728 -23.06 44.06 -6.76
C ILE A 728 -22.85 44.52 -8.21
N ASN A 729 -23.45 43.77 -9.13
CA ASN A 729 -23.23 44.16 -10.54
C ASN A 729 -24.37 45.07 -11.03
N GLY A 730 -25.29 45.50 -10.16
CA GLY A 730 -26.31 46.51 -10.48
C GLY A 730 -27.51 45.87 -11.19
N LEU A 731 -27.67 44.51 -11.22
CA LEU A 731 -28.83 43.86 -11.83
C LEU A 731 -29.89 43.58 -10.77
N ILE A 732 -30.78 44.52 -10.51
CA ILE A 732 -31.71 44.47 -9.36
C ILE A 732 -32.87 43.51 -9.70
N SER A 733 -33.28 43.53 -10.97
CA SER A 733 -34.42 42.65 -11.33
C SER A 733 -34.04 41.17 -11.19
N HIS A 734 -32.84 40.86 -11.62
CA HIS A 734 -32.42 39.44 -11.53
C HIS A 734 -32.21 39.03 -10.06
N SER A 735 -31.66 39.96 -9.26
CA SER A 735 -31.51 39.64 -7.82
C SER A 735 -32.88 39.40 -7.17
N GLU A 736 -33.79 40.16 -7.58
CA GLU A 736 -35.14 39.97 -7.02
C GLU A 736 -35.73 38.62 -7.45
N SER A 737 -35.66 38.35 -8.72
CA SER A 737 -36.14 37.05 -9.20
C SER A 737 -35.48 35.88 -8.45
N LEU A 738 -34.18 35.97 -8.19
CA LEU A 738 -33.46 34.87 -7.49
C LEU A 738 -33.94 34.78 -6.04
N LEU A 739 -34.21 35.92 -5.44
CA LEU A 739 -34.68 35.89 -4.04
C LEU A 739 -36.11 35.34 -3.98
N LYS A 740 -36.93 35.68 -4.98
CA LYS A 740 -38.29 35.08 -4.99
C LYS A 740 -38.21 33.56 -5.14
N SER A 741 -37.33 33.12 -6.06
CA SER A 741 -37.14 31.66 -6.19
C SER A 741 -36.62 31.04 -4.90
N LEU A 742 -35.72 31.82 -4.25
CA LEU A 742 -35.22 31.34 -2.93
C LEU A 742 -36.37 31.18 -1.93
N LEU A 743 -37.30 32.16 -1.89
CA LEU A 743 -38.43 32.07 -0.94
C LEU A 743 -39.34 30.91 -1.32
N ALA A 744 -39.55 30.75 -2.61
CA ALA A 744 -40.34 29.59 -3.06
C ALA A 744 -39.69 28.26 -2.61
N CYS A 745 -38.33 28.26 -2.74
CA CYS A 745 -37.59 27.06 -2.30
C CYS A 745 -37.75 26.83 -0.79
N LEU A 746 -37.73 27.86 0.01
CA LEU A 746 -37.90 27.74 1.48
C LEU A 746 -39.32 27.26 1.80
N GLN A 747 -40.28 27.69 1.02
CA GLN A 747 -41.66 27.26 1.27
C GLN A 747 -41.81 25.75 1.03
N ASP A 748 -41.14 25.26 0.00
CA ASP A 748 -41.20 23.81 -0.31
C ASP A 748 -40.52 22.98 0.78
N LEU A 749 -39.55 23.53 1.49
CA LEU A 749 -38.82 22.81 2.55
C LEU A 749 -39.76 22.46 3.72
N GLY A 750 -40.71 23.32 3.98
CA GLY A 750 -41.67 23.14 5.07
C GLY A 750 -42.53 21.89 4.89
N HIS A 751 -42.50 21.25 3.74
CA HIS A 751 -43.32 20.07 3.44
C HIS A 751 -42.47 18.80 3.40
N MET A 752 -41.07 18.94 3.59
CA MET A 752 -40.13 17.81 3.45
C MET A 752 -39.63 17.40 4.84
N HIS A 753 -39.68 16.02 5.39
CA HIS A 753 -39.43 15.28 6.63
C HIS A 753 -38.05 15.60 7.23
N ASP A 754 -37.09 16.60 6.55
CA ASP A 754 -35.68 16.79 6.94
C ASP A 754 -35.54 17.96 7.92
N ALA A 755 -36.62 18.65 8.35
CA ALA A 755 -36.58 19.81 9.26
C ALA A 755 -36.48 19.35 10.71
N ARG A 756 -36.35 17.98 10.95
CA ARG A 756 -36.26 17.48 12.35
C ARG A 756 -34.81 17.19 12.72
N ASN A 757 -33.84 17.26 11.66
CA ASN A 757 -32.39 17.11 11.94
C ASN A 757 -31.80 18.40 12.52
N GLU A 758 -31.32 18.38 13.77
CA GLU A 758 -30.82 19.56 14.51
C GLU A 758 -29.66 20.23 13.76
N LYS A 759 -28.78 19.48 13.10
CA LYS A 759 -27.67 20.09 12.33
C LYS A 759 -28.19 20.88 11.12
N PHE A 760 -29.06 20.33 10.48
CA PHE A 760 -29.67 21.00 9.32
C PHE A 760 -30.38 22.29 9.75
N ALA A 761 -31.04 22.25 10.85
CA ALA A 761 -31.79 23.42 11.35
C ALA A 761 -30.85 24.57 11.74
N VAL A 762 -29.72 24.23 12.33
CA VAL A 762 -28.76 25.29 12.70
C VAL A 762 -28.16 25.92 11.43
N GLU A 763 -27.84 25.10 10.41
CA GLU A 763 -27.29 25.66 9.15
C GLU A 763 -28.34 26.53 8.45
N LEU A 764 -29.57 26.08 8.52
CA LEU A 764 -30.64 26.91 7.90
C LEU A 764 -30.78 28.25 8.61
N LEU A 765 -30.70 28.18 9.97
CA LEU A 765 -30.70 29.45 10.71
C LEU A 765 -29.61 30.40 10.21
N GLY A 766 -28.37 29.87 10.06
CA GLY A 766 -27.29 30.71 9.50
C GLY A 766 -27.67 31.29 8.13
N CYS A 767 -28.37 30.52 7.30
CA CYS A 767 -28.72 30.99 5.94
C CYS A 767 -29.77 32.11 5.99
N ILE A 768 -30.73 31.96 6.93
CA ILE A 768 -31.79 33.00 7.03
C ILE A 768 -31.19 34.30 7.57
N GLN A 769 -30.32 34.10 8.52
CA GLN A 769 -29.67 35.33 9.02
C GLN A 769 -28.86 36.02 7.92
N LYS A 770 -28.17 35.22 7.12
CA LYS A 770 -27.43 35.81 5.98
C LYS A 770 -28.40 36.44 4.98
N LEU A 771 -29.53 35.78 4.76
CA LEU A 771 -30.54 36.35 3.84
C LEU A 771 -31.03 37.70 4.38
N CYS A 772 -31.26 37.79 5.73
CA CYS A 772 -31.69 39.06 6.33
C CYS A 772 -30.65 40.17 6.10
N SER A 773 -29.42 39.75 6.21
CA SER A 773 -28.36 40.76 5.95
C SER A 773 -28.38 41.20 4.48
N LEU A 774 -28.62 40.30 3.57
CA LEU A 774 -28.64 40.64 2.13
C LEU A 774 -29.87 41.50 1.81
N LEU A 775 -31.01 41.27 2.42
CA LEU A 775 -32.24 42.02 2.12
C LEU A 775 -32.11 43.48 2.53
N LEU A 776 -31.13 43.71 3.44
CA LEU A 776 -30.92 45.14 3.81
C LEU A 776 -30.44 45.94 2.59
N LEU A 777 -29.78 45.23 1.68
CA LEU A 777 -29.15 45.93 0.54
C LEU A 777 -30.11 45.97 -0.65
N VAL A 778 -31.15 45.20 -0.62
CA VAL A 778 -32.02 45.10 -1.79
C VAL A 778 -33.01 46.28 -1.78
N PRO A 779 -33.00 47.01 -2.88
CA PRO A 779 -33.92 48.15 -2.90
C PRO A 779 -35.39 47.70 -2.97
N GLY A 780 -36.25 48.37 -2.19
CA GLY A 780 -37.68 48.04 -2.17
C GLY A 780 -38.36 48.33 -3.52
N GLN A 781 -39.42 47.44 -3.83
CA GLN A 781 -40.20 47.69 -5.07
C GLN A 781 -41.27 48.76 -4.83
N PRO A 782 -41.35 49.73 -5.65
CA PRO A 782 -42.30 50.84 -5.44
C PRO A 782 -43.75 50.36 -5.56
N ASP A 783 -44.01 49.17 -6.27
CA ASP A 783 -45.40 48.75 -6.52
C ASP A 783 -45.86 47.73 -5.46
N LEU A 784 -45.03 46.97 -4.83
CA LEU A 784 -45.44 45.87 -3.92
C LEU A 784 -45.04 46.21 -2.49
N GLY A 785 -44.37 47.42 -2.36
CA GLY A 785 -43.96 47.84 -1.00
C GLY A 785 -42.49 47.50 -0.72
N ALA A 786 -41.74 48.36 0.13
CA ALA A 786 -40.29 48.32 0.40
C ALA A 786 -39.92 47.08 1.22
N PHE A 787 -40.94 46.35 1.86
CA PHE A 787 -40.58 45.23 2.76
C PHE A 787 -41.32 43.96 2.32
N TYR A 788 -41.73 43.92 1.05
CA TYR A 788 -42.46 42.76 0.49
C TYR A 788 -41.67 41.46 0.71
N LEU A 789 -40.39 41.41 0.45
CA LEU A 789 -39.58 40.17 0.60
C LEU A 789 -39.42 39.81 2.08
N PHE A 790 -39.33 40.86 2.95
CA PHE A 790 -39.26 40.57 4.40
C PHE A 790 -40.58 39.97 4.89
N ARG A 791 -41.72 40.49 4.35
CA ARG A 791 -43.01 39.93 4.77
C ARG A 791 -43.16 38.48 4.29
N GLY A 792 -42.69 38.28 3.06
CA GLY A 792 -42.69 36.89 2.56
C GLY A 792 -41.85 35.95 3.43
N LEU A 793 -40.70 36.41 3.88
CA LEU A 793 -39.83 35.57 4.72
C LEU A 793 -40.48 35.29 6.07
N VAL A 794 -41.10 36.34 6.66
CA VAL A 794 -41.74 36.16 7.98
C VAL A 794 -42.91 35.19 7.86
N ASP A 795 -43.64 35.31 6.79
CA ASP A 795 -44.76 34.37 6.58
C ASP A 795 -44.28 32.93 6.44
N ILE A 796 -43.19 32.75 5.76
CA ILE A 796 -42.68 31.38 5.56
C ILE A 796 -42.16 30.81 6.88
N ILE A 797 -41.43 31.67 7.67
CA ILE A 797 -40.90 31.18 8.96
C ILE A 797 -42.06 30.77 9.87
N ASP A 798 -43.14 31.45 9.73
CA ASP A 798 -44.27 31.26 10.67
C ASP A 798 -45.15 30.09 10.22
N ASN A 799 -45.41 29.99 8.95
CA ASN A 799 -46.49 29.09 8.54
C ASN A 799 -45.94 27.87 7.79
N GLU A 800 -44.81 28.00 7.23
CA GLU A 800 -44.42 26.91 6.29
C GLU A 800 -43.25 26.10 6.87
N LEU A 801 -42.31 26.74 7.76
CA LEU A 801 -41.12 26.00 8.26
C LEU A 801 -41.49 25.28 9.57
N ARG A 802 -41.60 23.96 9.51
CA ARG A 802 -41.97 23.20 10.72
C ARG A 802 -40.76 22.99 11.63
N LEU A 803 -40.13 24.05 12.16
CA LEU A 803 -38.95 23.95 13.04
C LEU A 803 -39.38 24.07 14.50
N LYS A 804 -38.44 23.58 15.39
CA LYS A 804 -38.70 23.78 16.83
C LYS A 804 -38.80 25.27 17.18
N GLU A 805 -39.56 25.46 18.12
CA GLU A 805 -39.95 26.84 18.49
C GLU A 805 -38.72 27.68 18.88
N PRO A 806 -37.67 27.14 19.49
CA PRO A 806 -36.51 27.96 19.85
C PRO A 806 -35.76 28.44 18.59
N LEU A 807 -35.63 27.68 17.61
CA LEU A 807 -34.92 28.07 16.37
C LEU A 807 -35.74 29.09 15.59
N LYS A 808 -37.04 28.99 15.65
CA LYS A 808 -37.90 29.99 14.97
C LYS A 808 -37.76 31.36 15.65
N ILE A 809 -37.60 31.25 16.96
CA ILE A 809 -37.46 32.52 17.72
C ILE A 809 -36.12 33.18 17.37
N GLU A 810 -35.14 32.36 17.26
CA GLU A 810 -33.83 32.94 16.89
C GLU A 810 -33.87 33.54 15.48
N MET A 811 -34.59 32.92 14.54
CA MET A 811 -34.71 33.50 13.17
C MET A 811 -35.48 34.82 13.21
N PHE A 812 -36.56 34.84 14.04
CA PHE A 812 -37.34 36.09 14.17
C PHE A 812 -36.50 37.20 14.80
N LEU A 813 -35.66 36.74 15.75
CA LEU A 813 -34.77 37.77 16.36
C LEU A 813 -33.81 38.34 15.32
N GLY A 814 -33.31 37.51 14.38
CA GLY A 814 -32.51 38.03 13.24
C GLY A 814 -33.27 39.05 12.41
N VAL A 815 -34.57 38.83 12.18
CA VAL A 815 -35.40 39.76 11.39
C VAL A 815 -35.56 41.09 12.14
N ILE A 816 -35.65 41.01 13.50
CA ILE A 816 -35.78 42.25 14.32
C ILE A 816 -34.50 43.08 14.20
N LEU A 817 -33.41 42.37 14.21
CA LEU A 817 -32.15 43.12 14.06
C LEU A 817 -32.08 43.78 12.67
N ALA A 818 -32.56 43.06 11.67
CA ALA A 818 -32.55 43.67 10.33
C ALA A 818 -33.50 44.87 10.28
N CYS A 819 -34.66 44.79 10.93
CA CYS A 819 -35.59 45.92 10.97
C CYS A 819 -34.99 47.11 11.72
N ASN A 820 -34.23 46.75 12.77
CA ASN A 820 -33.54 47.83 13.48
C ASN A 820 -32.55 48.58 12.57
N ALA A 821 -31.87 47.78 11.86
CA ALA A 821 -30.88 48.41 10.95
C ALA A 821 -31.60 49.26 9.88
N LEU A 822 -32.76 48.85 9.40
CA LEU A 822 -33.51 49.58 8.36
C LEU A 822 -34.09 50.87 8.89
N SER A 823 -34.27 50.92 10.25
CA SER A 823 -34.89 52.12 10.87
C SER A 823 -33.85 53.23 11.04
N GLN A 824 -32.56 52.82 10.73
CA GLN A 824 -31.53 53.84 10.99
C GLN A 824 -31.43 54.80 9.80
N ASP A 825 -30.86 56.03 10.07
CA ASP A 825 -30.74 57.08 9.02
C ASP A 825 -29.73 56.67 7.95
N SER A 826 -28.75 55.96 8.36
CA SER A 826 -27.78 55.39 7.39
C SER A 826 -27.59 53.89 7.67
N LEU A 827 -27.66 53.12 6.54
CA LEU A 827 -27.50 51.67 6.73
C LEU A 827 -26.04 51.32 7.03
N PRO A 828 -25.83 50.10 7.66
CA PRO A 828 -24.49 49.69 8.11
C PRO A 828 -23.54 49.42 6.94
N TYR A 829 -24.06 48.91 5.88
CA TYR A 829 -23.15 48.76 4.73
C TYR A 829 -23.93 49.03 3.44
N HIS A 830 -23.06 49.64 2.33
CA HIS A 830 -23.63 50.02 1.01
C HIS A 830 -22.81 49.36 -0.11
N VAL A 831 -23.56 49.18 -1.21
CA VAL A 831 -22.81 48.68 -2.38
C VAL A 831 -22.32 49.87 -3.21
N ASP A 832 -20.97 49.90 -3.45
CA ASP A 832 -20.31 51.03 -4.15
C ASP A 832 -20.61 50.97 -5.65
N SER A 833 -21.87 50.69 -6.06
CA SER A 833 -22.16 50.70 -7.50
C SER A 833 -23.08 51.88 -7.83
N LEU A 834 -22.74 52.73 -8.95
CA LEU A 834 -23.37 54.00 -9.38
C LEU A 834 -24.85 53.77 -9.71
N GLU A 835 -25.34 52.48 -9.82
CA GLU A 835 -26.73 52.25 -10.27
C GLU A 835 -27.60 51.78 -9.12
N MET A 836 -26.98 51.56 -7.92
CA MET A 836 -27.82 51.01 -6.84
C MET A 836 -27.93 52.03 -5.70
N ILE A 837 -29.18 52.38 -5.50
CA ILE A 837 -29.44 53.29 -4.35
C ILE A 837 -30.14 52.50 -3.24
N SER A 838 -29.50 52.49 -2.05
CA SER A 838 -30.06 51.75 -0.90
C SER A 838 -31.34 52.41 -0.38
N ASN A 839 -32.03 51.64 0.42
CA ASN A 839 -33.35 52.09 0.90
C ASN A 839 -33.24 53.30 1.83
N ASP A 840 -32.07 53.45 2.52
CA ASP A 840 -31.91 54.64 3.39
C ASP A 840 -31.87 55.94 2.58
N GLU A 841 -31.49 55.81 1.29
CA GLU A 841 -31.46 57.00 0.42
C GLU A 841 -32.71 57.06 -0.45
N LEU A 842 -33.25 55.92 -0.81
CA LEU A 842 -34.39 55.88 -1.75
C LEU A 842 -35.67 56.31 -1.03
N PHE A 843 -35.86 55.92 0.21
CA PHE A 843 -37.14 56.23 0.90
C PHE A 843 -36.87 57.14 2.11
N SER A 844 -35.71 57.82 2.09
CA SER A 844 -35.34 58.68 3.24
C SER A 844 -36.43 59.72 3.50
N GLY A 845 -37.14 59.72 4.84
CA GLY A 845 -37.97 60.88 5.26
C GLY A 845 -39.45 60.66 4.93
N GLU A 846 -39.82 59.42 4.31
CA GLU A 846 -41.25 59.17 4.00
C GLU A 846 -41.92 58.49 5.21
N PRO A 847 -43.08 59.11 5.73
CA PRO A 847 -43.78 58.62 6.91
C PRO A 847 -44.39 57.22 6.69
N TRP A 848 -44.78 56.89 5.36
CA TRP A 848 -45.38 55.56 5.10
C TRP A 848 -44.33 54.45 5.22
N TYR A 849 -43.04 54.66 4.97
CA TYR A 849 -41.95 53.68 5.13
C TYR A 849 -41.75 53.32 6.61
N ALA A 850 -41.79 54.32 7.49
CA ALA A 850 -41.63 54.07 8.95
C ALA A 850 -42.86 53.34 9.51
N GLU A 851 -44.04 53.71 8.92
CA GLU A 851 -45.28 53.03 9.39
C GLU A 851 -45.28 51.56 8.96
N GLN A 852 -44.88 51.27 7.77
CA GLN A 852 -44.82 49.88 7.29
C GLN A 852 -43.74 49.08 8.01
N LEU A 853 -42.63 49.68 8.28
CA LEU A 853 -41.57 48.99 9.05
C LEU A 853 -42.06 48.71 10.47
N ALA A 854 -42.87 49.67 11.07
CA ALA A 854 -43.41 49.43 12.42
C ALA A 854 -44.44 48.29 12.39
N GLN A 855 -45.21 48.24 11.29
CA GLN A 855 -46.19 47.14 11.16
C GLN A 855 -45.48 45.79 11.06
N LEU A 856 -44.43 45.70 10.28
CA LEU A 856 -43.66 44.45 10.15
C LEU A 856 -43.01 44.05 11.49
N THR A 857 -42.50 45.02 12.19
CA THR A 857 -41.84 44.73 13.49
C THR A 857 -42.90 44.28 14.51
N ASP A 858 -44.09 44.94 14.47
CA ASP A 858 -45.16 44.53 15.43
C ASP A 858 -45.60 43.09 15.15
N MET A 859 -45.69 42.80 13.89
CA MET A 859 -46.07 41.43 13.51
C MET A 859 -45.06 40.41 14.06
N VAL A 860 -43.75 40.62 13.91
CA VAL A 860 -42.70 39.65 14.35
C VAL A 860 -42.66 39.58 15.87
N VAL A 861 -42.86 40.75 16.53
CA VAL A 861 -42.81 40.79 18.01
C VAL A 861 -44.01 40.03 18.57
N GLU A 862 -45.21 40.23 17.93
CA GLU A 862 -46.38 39.48 18.41
C GLU A 862 -46.15 37.97 18.28
N ARG A 863 -45.43 37.57 17.31
CA ARG A 863 -45.17 36.12 17.11
C ARG A 863 -44.17 35.59 18.14
N ILE A 864 -43.19 36.37 18.51
CA ILE A 864 -42.22 35.97 19.56
C ILE A 864 -42.94 35.90 20.91
N LYS A 865 -44.10 36.76 21.01
CA LYS A 865 -44.86 36.76 22.27
C LYS A 865 -45.66 35.46 22.43
N LYS A 866 -46.15 35.01 21.42
CA LYS A 866 -47.03 33.82 21.46
C LYS A 866 -46.21 32.54 21.66
N ALA A 867 -44.80 32.67 21.63
CA ALA A 867 -43.97 31.46 21.71
C ALA A 867 -43.40 31.31 23.13
N SER A 868 -43.49 30.04 23.84
CA SER A 868 -42.93 29.79 25.19
C SER A 868 -41.40 29.87 25.16
N ILE A 869 -40.73 31.05 25.74
CA ILE A 869 -39.26 31.27 25.63
C ILE A 869 -38.65 31.03 27.01
N ALA A 870 -37.72 29.93 27.18
CA ALA A 870 -37.02 29.71 28.47
C ALA A 870 -35.53 29.47 28.21
N GLY A 871 -34.65 29.74 29.36
CA GLY A 871 -33.23 29.31 29.28
C GLY A 871 -32.39 30.29 28.43
N ASN A 872 -31.41 29.92 27.56
CA ASN A 872 -30.45 30.69 26.73
C ASN A 872 -31.18 31.50 25.64
N GLU A 873 -32.34 31.16 25.20
CA GLU A 873 -33.11 31.87 24.15
C GLU A 873 -33.76 33.13 24.73
N ALA A 874 -34.19 32.99 25.96
CA ALA A 874 -34.75 34.18 26.64
C ALA A 874 -33.68 35.24 26.90
N VAL A 875 -32.45 34.74 27.18
CA VAL A 875 -31.33 35.71 27.37
C VAL A 875 -31.02 36.40 26.04
N MET A 876 -30.98 35.65 25.01
CA MET A 876 -30.67 36.22 23.68
C MET A 876 -31.76 37.21 23.25
N ALA A 877 -32.98 36.83 23.35
CA ALA A 877 -34.09 37.74 22.98
C ALA A 877 -34.05 39.03 23.79
N CYS A 878 -33.70 38.89 25.11
CA CYS A 878 -33.61 40.09 25.96
C CYS A 878 -32.46 41.00 25.53
N GLN A 879 -31.39 40.42 25.18
CA GLN A 879 -30.24 41.23 24.72
C GLN A 879 -30.56 41.95 23.40
N ILE A 880 -31.15 41.21 22.49
CA ILE A 880 -31.41 41.81 21.16
C ILE A 880 -32.49 42.88 21.30
N PHE A 881 -33.51 42.68 22.14
CA PHE A 881 -34.53 43.72 22.35
C PHE A 881 -33.93 44.95 23.02
N ALA A 882 -32.97 44.68 23.91
CA ALA A 882 -32.28 45.85 24.53
C ALA A 882 -31.48 46.62 23.49
N ILE A 883 -30.97 45.84 22.54
CA ILE A 883 -30.15 46.51 21.51
C ILE A 883 -31.06 47.21 20.50
N ALA A 884 -32.21 46.70 20.16
CA ALA A 884 -33.00 47.14 18.98
C ALA A 884 -33.98 48.23 19.39
N PHE A 885 -34.51 48.37 20.71
CA PHE A 885 -35.62 49.31 21.02
C PHE A 885 -35.18 50.23 22.17
N GLU A 886 -35.78 51.52 22.14
CA GLU A 886 -35.59 52.52 23.22
C GLU A 886 -36.51 52.20 24.41
N CYS A 887 -36.01 52.11 25.55
CA CYS A 887 -36.68 51.70 26.79
C CYS A 887 -37.57 52.83 27.32
N ASP A 888 -37.81 53.90 26.46
CA ASP A 888 -38.67 54.95 27.05
C ASP A 888 -39.87 55.18 26.13
N VAL A 889 -41.06 54.31 26.28
CA VAL A 889 -42.41 54.91 26.11
C VAL A 889 -43.31 53.86 25.42
N GLY A 890 -43.74 52.71 26.21
CA GLY A 890 -45.12 52.21 26.00
C GLY A 890 -45.41 51.02 26.95
N ASP A 891 -46.31 51.10 27.99
CA ASP A 891 -46.93 50.22 29.00
C ASP A 891 -47.08 48.78 28.49
N ASP A 892 -46.85 48.45 27.19
CA ASP A 892 -47.10 47.07 26.70
C ASP A 892 -45.78 46.35 26.40
N ILE A 893 -44.57 46.98 26.21
CA ILE A 893 -43.24 46.41 25.89
C ILE A 893 -42.44 46.24 27.18
N HIS A 894 -42.73 47.06 28.24
CA HIS A 894 -42.09 46.98 29.58
C HIS A 894 -42.59 45.74 30.33
N GLU A 895 -43.86 45.36 30.13
CA GLU A 895 -44.42 44.16 30.81
C GLU A 895 -43.88 42.87 30.17
N HIS A 896 -43.51 42.87 28.93
CA HIS A 896 -43.00 41.69 28.21
C HIS A 896 -41.48 41.56 28.37
N TYR A 897 -40.72 42.65 28.19
CA TYR A 897 -39.29 42.70 28.54
C TYR A 897 -39.06 42.25 29.99
N SER A 898 -40.01 42.56 30.86
CA SER A 898 -39.91 42.20 32.29
C SER A 898 -40.17 40.70 32.49
N THR A 899 -41.12 40.03 31.69
CA THR A 899 -41.42 38.59 31.74
C THR A 899 -40.27 37.79 31.10
N LEU A 900 -39.68 38.26 29.97
CA LEU A 900 -38.52 37.62 29.31
C LEU A 900 -37.25 37.80 30.17
N ALA A 901 -37.13 39.00 30.80
CA ALA A 901 -35.98 39.30 31.69
C ALA A 901 -36.06 38.45 32.98
N ARG A 902 -37.31 38.08 33.46
CA ARG A 902 -37.52 37.22 34.65
C ARG A 902 -37.19 35.77 34.32
N ALA A 903 -37.51 35.29 33.10
CA ALA A 903 -37.21 33.93 32.62
C ALA A 903 -35.71 33.77 32.30
N ALA A 904 -34.86 34.91 32.08
CA ALA A 904 -33.43 34.89 31.68
C ALA A 904 -32.52 35.10 32.90
N ILE A 905 -33.14 35.45 34.17
CA ILE A 905 -32.45 35.94 35.38
C ILE A 905 -31.68 34.79 36.04
N PRO A 906 -32.10 33.51 35.93
CA PRO A 906 -31.34 32.43 36.59
C PRO A 906 -30.09 32.05 35.80
N LEU A 907 -29.78 32.53 34.61
CA LEU A 907 -28.66 32.08 33.74
C LEU A 907 -27.77 33.26 33.37
N LEU A 908 -27.99 34.60 33.89
CA LEU A 908 -27.22 35.80 33.51
C LEU A 908 -26.13 36.07 34.56
N PRO A 909 -24.79 36.26 34.15
CA PRO A 909 -23.70 36.60 35.08
C PRO A 909 -24.04 37.84 35.93
N LYS A 910 -23.87 37.78 37.30
CA LYS A 910 -24.21 38.78 38.34
C LYS A 910 -23.76 40.18 37.93
N ASN A 911 -22.97 40.32 36.76
CA ASN A 911 -22.51 41.65 36.34
C ASN A 911 -23.03 41.96 34.93
N SER A 912 -24.12 41.39 34.55
CA SER A 912 -24.59 41.59 33.16
C SER A 912 -25.39 42.91 33.06
N ARG A 913 -24.93 43.82 32.16
CA ARG A 913 -25.56 45.13 31.85
C ARG A 913 -27.07 45.00 31.70
N ILE A 914 -27.51 43.74 31.53
CA ILE A 914 -28.94 43.43 31.30
C ILE A 914 -29.69 43.47 32.64
N LEU A 915 -28.93 43.12 33.80
CA LEU A 915 -29.50 43.15 35.16
C LEU A 915 -29.63 44.59 35.67
N LYS A 916 -28.79 45.57 35.10
CA LYS A 916 -28.92 47.02 35.41
C LYS A 916 -30.08 47.64 34.65
N PHE A 917 -30.51 47.01 33.60
CA PHE A 917 -31.59 47.48 32.72
C PHE A 917 -32.94 47.00 33.25
N ILE A 918 -33.05 45.85 34.11
CA ILE A 918 -34.26 45.29 34.76
C ILE A 918 -34.51 46.00 36.08
N ASP A 919 -33.47 46.63 36.75
CA ASP A 919 -33.66 47.44 37.98
C ASP A 919 -34.13 48.85 37.65
#